data_AF-A0A956G8Y7-F1
#
_entry.id   AF-A0A956G8Y7-F1
#
_cell.length_a   1.000
_cell.length_b   1.000
_cell.length_c   1.000
_cell.angle_alpha   90.00
_cell.angle_beta   90.00
_cell.angle_gamma   90.00
#
_symmetry.space_group_name_H-M   'P 1'
#
loop_
_entity.id
_entity.type
_entity.pdbx_description
1 polymer ?
#
loop_
_entity_poly.entity_id
_entity_poly.type
_entity_poly.pdbx_seq_one_letter_code
_entity_poly.pdbx_strand_id
1 'polypeptide(L)'
;RGYYREGGWNYTVWWGVWPQILSTAFTILSFSTLDRVLRRGRPRDFAVCALCTGFAILSHPVAIIYFGIGVPVYLAARALGTDERASRMVVRALGALGLGAAIAAFWVLPFSAKGAWMAKYGELWKSLPAMGRELLTGTLFGNIAPPLVMLGVLGGALAAWRRSFAGVFAAGFGLIVLFLSSSTAFQKLELLSISPAFGQVQFQRLSIPAKVCVFLLAAYALQELFRRLGAPAPQADGAAAAQDPDAKLELAPQAPLSWKRYALVGLLLLAVAPFVEPTFAAWGKTYGAEIGRPKTRRTMPLWNDYQRFLAWSKKLPDKKTFRIAYVRPYNDHFFAAAPVYNKIGAYKVGFTPCTNFIYKPDIADPELYKLINVKYVVSIGRLGHSYLERVRSFGRIVVHRFKGYSTAHATMLGQGTVKVSAWERDRVKLEVSGAGPKSRVVLHRAMFPNWKASYKGDKLPVELAALGRHRIFMSVPAKNGTIDIRYGMPAVNVAGALVSWLAIALLVVMALSRLRPKLVAPIVERARPWGPRLEKHGLLVAAGVVVLGAVFVLLKGAGGGASKDPQLERGSLLNRLDKAEVTLIRGASRKQCPKKRDRFQCSEHSWNYVGKVTHKIDAQFRKCLWAHPVQNARLEVRFKQLELGRKLTGHHGLLDDAVRGFPGGAPVRLEVVISGGPRQVLTAHNRRGWSAFALDTSKLAGKRADVTFTISTTRAGGRHYCFAAEIAK
;
A
#
# COMPACT_ATOMS: atom_id res chain seq x y z
N ARG A 1 19.12 -11.89 16.06
CA ARG A 1 17.85 -11.20 15.69
C ARG A 1 17.97 -10.29 14.45
N GLY A 2 19.13 -10.19 13.77
CA GLY A 2 19.33 -9.43 12.51
C GLY A 2 19.36 -10.31 11.25
N TYR A 3 18.87 -11.53 11.34
CA TYR A 3 19.07 -12.55 10.30
C TYR A 3 18.32 -12.27 9.00
N TYR A 4 17.37 -11.34 8.94
CA TYR A 4 16.39 -11.38 7.87
C TYR A 4 16.84 -10.75 6.54
N ARG A 5 17.56 -9.61 6.54
CA ARG A 5 18.16 -8.93 5.36
C ARG A 5 19.15 -7.85 5.83
N GLU A 6 20.45 -7.99 5.53
CA GLU A 6 21.45 -7.00 5.93
C GLU A 6 21.36 -5.72 5.09
N GLY A 7 20.82 -4.68 5.71
CA GLY A 7 20.52 -3.36 5.13
C GLY A 7 19.14 -2.81 5.54
N GLY A 8 18.28 -3.63 6.15
CA GLY A 8 16.93 -3.21 6.59
C GLY A 8 16.49 -3.79 7.94
N TRP A 9 17.44 -4.03 8.86
CA TRP A 9 17.24 -4.66 10.18
C TRP A 9 16.02 -4.12 10.93
N ASN A 10 15.95 -2.79 11.04
CA ASN A 10 14.87 -2.13 11.74
C ASN A 10 13.55 -2.33 10.98
N TYR A 11 13.61 -2.28 9.63
CA TYR A 11 12.42 -2.22 8.77
C TYR A 11 11.58 -3.46 8.78
N THR A 12 12.21 -4.63 8.72
CA THR A 12 11.43 -5.87 8.58
C THR A 12 10.89 -6.37 9.92
N VAL A 13 11.58 -6.06 11.04
CA VAL A 13 11.26 -6.63 12.36
C VAL A 13 10.53 -5.63 13.26
N TRP A 14 10.90 -4.35 13.24
CA TRP A 14 10.25 -3.31 14.03
C TRP A 14 9.26 -2.47 13.20
N TRP A 15 9.52 -2.30 11.91
CA TRP A 15 8.66 -1.53 11.00
C TRP A 15 7.74 -2.40 10.13
N GLY A 16 7.75 -3.73 10.27
CA GLY A 16 7.54 -4.61 9.12
C GLY A 16 6.69 -5.85 9.31
N VAL A 17 5.58 -5.82 10.05
CA VAL A 17 4.41 -6.70 9.80
C VAL A 17 3.18 -5.96 10.30
N TRP A 18 2.31 -5.53 9.39
CA TRP A 18 1.14 -4.73 9.73
C TRP A 18 -0.10 -5.55 9.41
N PRO A 19 -0.67 -6.30 10.38
CA PRO A 19 -1.92 -7.02 10.17
C PRO A 19 -3.02 -6.00 9.90
N GLN A 20 -3.27 -5.71 8.62
CA GLN A 20 -4.21 -4.68 8.23
C GLN A 20 -5.60 -4.94 8.77
N ILE A 21 -6.03 -6.21 8.83
CA ILE A 21 -7.32 -6.57 9.44
C ILE A 21 -7.37 -6.18 10.92
N LEU A 22 -6.29 -6.41 11.67
CA LEU A 22 -6.20 -6.00 13.08
C LEU A 22 -6.24 -4.47 13.21
N SER A 23 -5.57 -3.76 12.31
CA SER A 23 -5.63 -2.30 12.23
C SER A 23 -7.05 -1.81 11.97
N THR A 24 -7.75 -2.40 10.99
CA THR A 24 -9.16 -2.09 10.71
C THR A 24 -10.04 -2.38 11.92
N ALA A 25 -9.84 -3.50 12.62
CA ALA A 25 -10.60 -3.83 13.83
C ALA A 25 -10.41 -2.77 14.93
N PHE A 26 -9.16 -2.39 15.22
CA PHE A 26 -8.87 -1.32 16.18
C PHE A 26 -9.36 0.06 15.72
N THR A 27 -9.37 0.35 14.41
CA THR A 27 -9.97 1.59 13.88
C THR A 27 -11.48 1.63 14.16
N ILE A 28 -12.20 0.55 13.90
CA ILE A 28 -13.65 0.48 14.18
C ILE A 28 -13.92 0.55 15.69
N LEU A 29 -13.13 -0.16 16.51
CA LEU A 29 -13.22 -0.06 17.96
C LEU A 29 -12.94 1.37 18.44
N SER A 30 -11.96 2.04 17.84
CA SER A 30 -11.63 3.43 18.15
C SER A 30 -12.81 4.36 17.85
N PHE A 31 -13.50 4.22 16.71
CA PHE A 31 -14.72 5.00 16.43
C PHE A 31 -15.84 4.70 17.43
N SER A 32 -16.03 3.44 17.83
CA SER A 32 -17.00 3.08 18.87
C SER A 32 -16.67 3.72 20.23
N THR A 33 -15.40 3.75 20.61
CA THR A 33 -14.96 4.38 21.86
C THR A 33 -14.95 5.90 21.79
N LEU A 34 -14.73 6.47 20.60
CA LEU A 34 -14.81 7.90 20.34
C LEU A 34 -16.23 8.41 20.64
N ASP A 35 -17.28 7.65 20.35
CA ASP A 35 -18.66 8.00 20.74
C ASP A 35 -18.78 8.29 22.24
N ARG A 36 -18.15 7.45 23.07
CA ARG A 36 -18.14 7.62 24.53
C ARG A 36 -17.36 8.85 24.96
N VAL A 37 -16.22 9.11 24.31
CA VAL A 37 -15.44 10.33 24.52
C VAL A 37 -16.28 11.57 24.24
N LEU A 38 -16.99 11.61 23.11
CA LEU A 38 -17.83 12.76 22.76
C LEU A 38 -18.99 12.93 23.75
N ARG A 39 -19.72 11.85 24.08
CA ARG A 39 -20.88 11.92 25.00
C ARG A 39 -20.50 12.24 26.44
N ARG A 40 -19.46 11.57 26.98
CA ARG A 40 -19.18 11.54 28.43
C ARG A 40 -17.95 12.33 28.84
N GLY A 41 -16.97 12.48 27.94
CA GLY A 41 -15.73 13.21 28.23
C GLY A 41 -14.89 12.66 29.40
N ARG A 42 -15.09 11.41 29.84
CA ARG A 42 -14.37 10.86 31.00
C ARG A 42 -12.92 10.49 30.64
N PRO A 43 -11.93 10.69 31.52
CA PRO A 43 -10.53 10.33 31.25
C PRO A 43 -10.32 8.88 30.78
N ARG A 44 -11.08 7.93 31.34
CA ARG A 44 -11.06 6.52 30.91
C ARG A 44 -11.44 6.35 29.44
N ASP A 45 -12.47 7.07 28.98
CA ASP A 45 -12.95 6.95 27.60
C ASP A 45 -11.89 7.49 26.63
N PHE A 46 -11.21 8.59 26.99
CA PHE A 46 -10.05 9.12 26.24
C PHE A 46 -8.91 8.10 26.19
N ALA A 47 -8.55 7.50 27.33
CA ALA A 47 -7.47 6.52 27.39
C ALA A 47 -7.75 5.28 26.53
N VAL A 48 -8.97 4.71 26.60
CA VAL A 48 -9.35 3.55 25.79
C VAL A 48 -9.37 3.90 24.30
N CYS A 49 -9.94 5.05 23.93
CA CYS A 49 -9.94 5.51 22.54
C CYS A 49 -8.51 5.73 22.01
N ALA A 50 -7.65 6.38 22.79
CA ALA A 50 -6.26 6.61 22.44
C ALA A 50 -5.49 5.29 22.26
N LEU A 51 -5.66 4.31 23.15
CA LEU A 51 -5.06 2.98 23.01
C LEU A 51 -5.55 2.29 21.74
N CYS A 52 -6.85 2.32 21.44
CA CYS A 52 -7.40 1.74 20.22
C CYS A 52 -6.85 2.43 18.97
N THR A 53 -6.77 3.77 18.96
CA THR A 53 -6.16 4.54 17.87
C THR A 53 -4.68 4.20 17.70
N GLY A 54 -3.91 4.18 18.80
CA GLY A 54 -2.49 3.86 18.80
C GLY A 54 -2.23 2.45 18.28
N PHE A 55 -2.98 1.45 18.76
CA PHE A 55 -2.89 0.08 18.24
C PHE A 55 -3.36 -0.04 16.80
N ALA A 56 -4.37 0.71 16.35
CA ALA A 56 -4.78 0.74 14.96
C ALA A 56 -3.65 1.22 14.06
N ILE A 57 -3.01 2.34 14.44
CA ILE A 57 -1.88 2.92 13.72
C ILE A 57 -0.73 1.93 13.73
N LEU A 58 -0.26 1.48 14.90
CA LEU A 58 0.83 0.50 15.07
C LEU A 58 0.59 -0.84 14.38
N SER A 59 -0.68 -1.18 14.12
CA SER A 59 -1.04 -2.39 13.39
C SER A 59 -1.04 -2.20 11.88
N HIS A 60 -1.38 -1.02 11.33
CA HIS A 60 -1.21 -0.68 9.90
C HIS A 60 -1.23 0.86 9.64
N PRO A 61 -0.25 1.47 8.90
CA PRO A 61 -0.25 2.93 8.68
C PRO A 61 -1.47 3.43 7.91
N VAL A 62 -2.15 2.53 7.20
CA VAL A 62 -3.43 2.84 6.53
C VAL A 62 -4.49 3.35 7.50
N ALA A 63 -4.40 3.04 8.80
CA ALA A 63 -5.29 3.60 9.81
C ALA A 63 -5.22 5.14 9.83
N ILE A 64 -4.07 5.75 9.52
CA ILE A 64 -3.96 7.21 9.40
C ILE A 64 -4.90 7.72 8.30
N ILE A 65 -4.98 7.02 7.17
CA ILE A 65 -5.92 7.34 6.08
C ILE A 65 -7.36 7.07 6.53
N TYR A 66 -7.61 5.97 7.23
CA TYR A 66 -8.95 5.65 7.75
C TYR A 66 -9.46 6.70 8.72
N PHE A 67 -8.62 7.20 9.64
CA PHE A 67 -8.98 8.27 10.54
C PHE A 67 -9.12 9.61 9.80
N GLY A 68 -8.21 9.91 8.87
CA GLY A 68 -8.29 11.14 8.06
C GLY A 68 -9.59 11.26 7.25
N ILE A 69 -10.14 10.14 6.77
CA ILE A 69 -11.43 10.10 6.09
C ILE A 69 -12.59 9.96 7.09
N GLY A 70 -12.48 9.00 8.02
CA GLY A 70 -13.59 8.59 8.86
C GLY A 70 -13.95 9.61 9.94
N VAL A 71 -12.99 10.36 10.48
CA VAL A 71 -13.29 11.34 11.55
C VAL A 71 -14.16 12.50 11.05
N PRO A 72 -13.88 13.16 9.91
CA PRO A 72 -14.80 14.14 9.33
C PRO A 72 -16.20 13.59 9.11
N VAL A 73 -16.31 12.39 8.54
CA VAL A 73 -17.60 11.73 8.27
C VAL A 73 -18.34 11.40 9.57
N TYR A 74 -17.61 10.93 10.59
CA TYR A 74 -18.13 10.62 11.90
C TYR A 74 -18.71 11.87 12.59
N LEU A 75 -17.95 12.97 12.59
CA LEU A 75 -18.38 14.23 13.19
C LEU A 75 -19.56 14.84 12.44
N ALA A 76 -19.56 14.79 11.11
CA ALA A 76 -20.69 15.25 10.29
C ALA A 76 -21.95 14.40 10.57
N ALA A 77 -21.84 13.07 10.55
CA ALA A 77 -22.95 12.17 10.85
C ALA A 77 -23.53 12.41 12.26
N ARG A 78 -22.67 12.73 13.24
CA ARG A 78 -23.11 13.07 14.60
C ARG A 78 -23.78 14.43 14.68
N ALA A 79 -23.21 15.45 14.05
CA ALA A 79 -23.79 16.80 14.02
C ALA A 79 -25.20 16.82 13.40
N LEU A 80 -25.49 15.91 12.46
CA LEU A 80 -26.83 15.75 11.90
C LEU A 80 -27.84 15.11 12.86
N GLY A 81 -27.39 14.48 13.94
CA GLY A 81 -28.25 13.74 14.88
C GLY A 81 -28.22 14.25 16.32
N THR A 82 -27.47 15.30 16.63
CA THR A 82 -27.34 15.85 17.99
C THR A 82 -27.14 17.36 17.98
N ASP A 83 -27.70 18.07 18.96
CA ASP A 83 -27.48 19.51 19.18
C ASP A 83 -26.16 19.84 19.92
N GLU A 84 -25.22 18.88 19.96
CA GLU A 84 -23.95 19.07 20.64
C GLU A 84 -23.09 20.12 19.90
N ARG A 85 -22.51 21.07 20.64
CA ARG A 85 -21.65 22.12 20.05
C ARG A 85 -20.48 21.50 19.26
N ALA A 86 -20.37 21.84 17.97
CA ALA A 86 -19.33 21.32 17.07
C ALA A 86 -17.91 21.50 17.61
N SER A 87 -17.61 22.64 18.24
CA SER A 87 -16.28 22.92 18.80
C SER A 87 -15.87 21.92 19.89
N ARG A 88 -16.80 21.55 20.77
CA ARG A 88 -16.59 20.54 21.82
C ARG A 88 -16.32 19.17 21.20
N MET A 89 -17.15 18.76 20.22
CA MET A 89 -16.98 17.47 19.56
C MET A 89 -15.60 17.35 18.90
N VAL A 90 -15.19 18.40 18.17
CA VAL A 90 -13.91 18.45 17.46
C VAL A 90 -12.73 18.37 18.43
N VAL A 91 -12.73 19.14 19.52
CA VAL A 91 -11.63 19.14 20.50
C VAL A 91 -11.49 17.79 21.18
N ARG A 92 -12.61 17.19 21.59
CA ARG A 92 -12.60 15.87 22.24
C ARG A 92 -12.09 14.79 21.29
N ALA A 93 -12.50 14.84 20.01
CA ALA A 93 -11.99 13.94 18.99
C ALA A 93 -10.48 14.13 18.75
N LEU A 94 -10.02 15.37 18.57
CA LEU A 94 -8.61 15.68 18.39
C LEU A 94 -7.77 15.27 19.60
N GLY A 95 -8.26 15.48 20.83
CA GLY A 95 -7.57 15.07 22.05
C GLY A 95 -7.38 13.55 22.15
N ALA A 96 -8.45 12.78 21.94
CA ALA A 96 -8.39 11.31 22.04
C ALA A 96 -7.55 10.69 20.91
N LEU A 97 -7.78 11.11 19.66
CA LEU A 97 -7.08 10.57 18.49
C LEU A 97 -5.64 11.06 18.42
N GLY A 98 -5.38 12.31 18.80
CA GLY A 98 -4.05 12.90 18.90
C GLY A 98 -3.19 12.18 19.93
N LEU A 99 -3.76 11.84 21.09
CA LEU A 99 -3.09 11.01 22.09
C LEU A 99 -2.76 9.61 21.53
N GLY A 100 -3.69 9.00 20.80
CA GLY A 100 -3.44 7.73 20.12
C GLY A 100 -2.34 7.80 19.06
N ALA A 101 -2.30 8.84 18.25
CA ALA A 101 -1.22 9.09 17.30
C ALA A 101 0.12 9.32 18.00
N ALA A 102 0.12 9.99 19.16
CA ALA A 102 1.31 10.20 19.98
C ALA A 102 1.87 8.88 20.55
N ILE A 103 1.02 7.95 21.00
CA ILE A 103 1.44 6.59 21.39
C ILE A 103 2.17 5.87 20.25
N ALA A 104 1.73 6.09 19.00
CA ALA A 104 2.36 5.52 17.83
C ALA A 104 3.53 6.35 17.27
N ALA A 105 3.88 7.51 17.84
CA ALA A 105 4.84 8.45 17.27
C ALA A 105 6.28 7.91 17.19
N PHE A 106 6.72 7.08 18.14
CA PHE A 106 8.00 6.36 18.09
C PHE A 106 8.13 5.56 16.81
N TRP A 107 6.99 5.19 16.23
CA TRP A 107 6.90 4.52 14.97
C TRP A 107 6.60 5.49 13.78
N VAL A 108 5.49 6.21 13.83
CA VAL A 108 5.01 7.01 12.68
C VAL A 108 6.05 8.03 12.22
N LEU A 109 6.77 8.68 13.14
CA LEU A 109 7.73 9.74 12.78
C LEU A 109 8.96 9.17 12.06
N PRO A 110 9.68 8.15 12.58
CA PRO A 110 10.80 7.55 11.85
C PRO A 110 10.40 6.88 10.55
N PHE A 111 9.18 6.33 10.47
CA PHE A 111 8.63 5.78 9.24
C PHE A 111 8.45 6.89 8.20
N SER A 112 7.74 7.97 8.55
CA SER A 112 7.45 9.09 7.65
C SER A 112 8.70 9.83 7.17
N ALA A 113 9.71 9.96 8.04
CA ALA A 113 11.01 10.56 7.70
C ALA A 113 11.80 9.74 6.67
N LYS A 114 11.51 8.44 6.55
CA LYS A 114 12.20 7.54 5.62
C LYS A 114 11.42 7.30 4.32
N GLY A 115 10.38 8.08 4.03
CA GLY A 115 9.52 7.89 2.86
C GLY A 115 10.28 7.86 1.51
N ALA A 116 11.36 8.61 1.36
CA ALA A 116 12.20 8.60 0.15
C ALA A 116 12.94 7.27 -0.07
N TRP A 117 13.17 6.53 1.01
CA TRP A 117 13.81 5.22 1.00
C TRP A 117 12.80 4.09 0.84
N MET A 118 11.52 4.44 0.75
CA MET A 118 10.47 3.46 0.63
C MET A 118 10.14 3.12 -0.82
N ALA A 119 10.05 1.82 -1.11
CA ALA A 119 9.63 1.39 -2.43
C ALA A 119 8.16 1.77 -2.65
N LYS A 120 7.87 2.25 -3.86
CA LYS A 120 6.55 2.70 -4.27
C LYS A 120 5.69 1.47 -4.56
N TYR A 121 4.79 1.14 -3.62
CA TYR A 121 3.88 0.01 -3.73
C TYR A 121 2.45 0.42 -4.04
N GLY A 122 2.27 1.60 -4.64
CA GLY A 122 0.97 2.00 -5.13
C GLY A 122 0.31 0.86 -5.90
N GLU A 123 -0.94 0.59 -5.54
CA GLU A 123 -1.76 -0.42 -6.19
C GLU A 123 -3.17 0.15 -6.32
N LEU A 124 -3.67 0.20 -7.54
CA LEU A 124 -5.03 0.65 -7.81
C LEU A 124 -5.99 -0.52 -7.67
N TRP A 125 -7.26 -0.22 -7.42
CA TRP A 125 -8.29 -1.24 -7.43
C TRP A 125 -9.12 -1.16 -8.71
N LYS A 126 -10.38 -1.58 -8.64
CA LYS A 126 -11.33 -1.59 -9.74
C LYS A 126 -11.66 -0.17 -10.19
N SER A 127 -12.19 -0.02 -11.40
CA SER A 127 -12.75 1.25 -11.87
C SER A 127 -14.16 1.43 -11.33
N LEU A 128 -14.68 2.66 -11.25
CA LEU A 128 -16.05 2.91 -10.79
C LEU A 128 -17.10 2.12 -11.61
N PRO A 129 -17.01 2.04 -12.96
CA PRO A 129 -17.96 1.22 -13.73
C PRO A 129 -17.88 -0.28 -13.41
N ALA A 130 -16.67 -0.80 -13.14
CA ALA A 130 -16.50 -2.19 -12.73
C ALA A 130 -17.11 -2.42 -11.33
N MET A 131 -16.85 -1.52 -10.39
CA MET A 131 -17.44 -1.58 -9.05
C MET A 131 -18.96 -1.53 -9.10
N GLY A 132 -19.55 -0.63 -9.90
CA GLY A 132 -21.00 -0.52 -10.05
C GLY A 132 -21.62 -1.81 -10.57
N ARG A 133 -21.04 -2.39 -11.64
CA ARG A 133 -21.50 -3.67 -12.19
C ARG A 133 -21.43 -4.80 -11.15
N GLU A 134 -20.31 -4.91 -10.45
CA GLU A 134 -20.13 -5.97 -9.46
C GLU A 134 -20.92 -5.74 -8.17
N LEU A 135 -21.25 -4.49 -7.83
CA LEU A 135 -22.17 -4.17 -6.75
C LEU A 135 -23.56 -4.69 -7.08
N LEU A 136 -24.04 -4.45 -8.31
CA LEU A 136 -25.33 -4.94 -8.80
C LEU A 136 -25.41 -6.47 -8.88
N THR A 137 -24.28 -7.15 -9.09
CA THR A 137 -24.21 -8.62 -9.06
C THR A 137 -23.83 -9.18 -7.69
N GLY A 138 -23.65 -8.34 -6.67
CA GLY A 138 -23.23 -8.73 -5.32
C GLY A 138 -21.83 -9.36 -5.24
N THR A 139 -21.01 -9.24 -6.29
CA THR A 139 -19.65 -9.80 -6.38
C THR A 139 -18.53 -8.77 -6.17
N LEU A 140 -18.88 -7.54 -5.74
CA LEU A 140 -17.93 -6.44 -5.54
C LEU A 140 -16.73 -6.85 -4.67
N PHE A 141 -17.03 -7.56 -3.57
CA PHE A 141 -16.04 -8.06 -2.64
C PHE A 141 -15.86 -9.57 -2.79
N GLY A 142 -14.61 -10.00 -2.96
CA GLY A 142 -14.28 -11.41 -2.88
C GLY A 142 -14.60 -11.98 -1.49
N ASN A 143 -15.02 -13.24 -1.46
CA ASN A 143 -15.35 -13.98 -0.24
C ASN A 143 -16.38 -13.24 0.65
N ILE A 144 -17.37 -12.58 0.03
CA ILE A 144 -18.65 -12.21 0.68
C ILE A 144 -19.80 -12.86 -0.08
N ALA A 145 -20.79 -13.39 0.65
CA ALA A 145 -22.02 -13.89 0.06
C ALA A 145 -22.77 -12.72 -0.61
N PRO A 146 -23.15 -12.81 -1.90
CA PRO A 146 -23.83 -11.72 -2.60
C PRO A 146 -25.04 -11.09 -1.86
N PRO A 147 -25.91 -11.86 -1.17
CA PRO A 147 -27.00 -11.32 -0.35
C PRO A 147 -26.56 -10.32 0.72
N LEU A 148 -25.39 -10.54 1.34
CA LEU A 148 -24.88 -9.64 2.38
C LEU A 148 -24.47 -8.29 1.81
N VAL A 149 -24.00 -8.26 0.56
CA VAL A 149 -23.69 -7.01 -0.14
C VAL A 149 -24.98 -6.21 -0.36
N MET A 150 -26.04 -6.87 -0.84
CA MET A 150 -27.34 -6.24 -1.09
C MET A 150 -28.03 -5.76 0.19
N LEU A 151 -28.03 -6.60 1.24
CA LEU A 151 -28.51 -6.21 2.56
C LEU A 151 -27.72 -5.01 3.13
N GLY A 152 -26.42 -4.93 2.86
CA GLY A 152 -25.60 -3.77 3.21
C GLY A 152 -26.04 -2.48 2.51
N VAL A 153 -26.36 -2.56 1.21
CA VAL A 153 -26.89 -1.41 0.45
C VAL A 153 -28.24 -0.96 1.01
N LEU A 154 -29.17 -1.90 1.24
CA LEU A 154 -30.49 -1.62 1.82
C LEU A 154 -30.37 -1.05 3.24
N GLY A 155 -29.49 -1.61 4.06
CA GLY A 155 -29.19 -1.10 5.39
C GLY A 155 -28.66 0.32 5.37
N GLY A 156 -27.83 0.67 4.38
CA GLY A 156 -27.37 2.04 4.14
C GLY A 156 -28.52 3.00 3.82
N ALA A 157 -29.41 2.61 2.90
CA ALA A 157 -30.59 3.40 2.55
C ALA A 157 -31.54 3.59 3.75
N LEU A 158 -31.83 2.51 4.48
CA LEU A 158 -32.65 2.54 5.70
C LEU A 158 -32.02 3.41 6.79
N ALA A 159 -30.70 3.33 6.98
CA ALA A 159 -29.99 4.16 7.95
C ALA A 159 -30.05 5.65 7.61
N ALA A 160 -29.85 5.99 6.32
CA ALA A 160 -29.96 7.35 5.83
C ALA A 160 -31.38 7.90 6.02
N TRP A 161 -32.40 7.12 5.65
CA TRP A 161 -33.81 7.51 5.83
C TRP A 161 -34.16 7.75 7.30
N ARG A 162 -33.70 6.87 8.20
CA ARG A 162 -33.94 6.99 9.64
C ARG A 162 -33.01 7.97 10.35
N ARG A 163 -32.04 8.56 9.63
CA ARG A 163 -30.98 9.40 10.19
C ARG A 163 -30.27 8.77 11.39
N SER A 164 -30.12 7.44 11.37
CA SER A 164 -29.42 6.71 12.42
C SER A 164 -27.94 7.08 12.38
N PHE A 165 -27.44 7.73 13.44
CA PHE A 165 -26.04 8.16 13.51
C PHE A 165 -25.04 7.08 13.05
N ALA A 166 -25.12 5.89 13.66
CA ALA A 166 -24.16 4.81 13.39
C ALA A 166 -24.28 4.28 11.95
N GLY A 167 -25.51 4.18 11.44
CA GLY A 167 -25.73 3.71 10.07
C GLY A 167 -25.35 4.76 9.02
N VAL A 168 -25.65 6.05 9.25
CA VAL A 168 -25.22 7.16 8.40
C VAL A 168 -23.69 7.23 8.35
N PHE A 169 -23.03 7.11 9.51
CA PHE A 169 -21.56 7.04 9.55
C PHE A 169 -21.02 5.83 8.76
N ALA A 170 -21.54 4.63 8.99
CA ALA A 170 -21.07 3.43 8.28
C ALA A 170 -21.30 3.53 6.76
N ALA A 171 -22.46 4.04 6.33
CA ALA A 171 -22.78 4.26 4.93
C ALA A 171 -21.86 5.32 4.29
N GLY A 172 -21.73 6.49 4.91
CA GLY A 172 -20.88 7.57 4.42
C GLY A 172 -19.40 7.18 4.37
N PHE A 173 -18.89 6.58 5.45
CA PHE A 173 -17.50 6.15 5.52
C PHE A 173 -17.22 5.05 4.49
N GLY A 174 -18.08 4.03 4.42
CA GLY A 174 -18.01 2.93 3.46
C GLY A 174 -18.02 3.42 2.01
N LEU A 175 -18.92 4.34 1.66
CA LEU A 175 -19.02 4.92 0.32
C LEU A 175 -17.77 5.72 -0.05
N ILE A 176 -17.28 6.59 0.84
CA ILE A 176 -16.11 7.44 0.56
C ILE A 176 -14.85 6.60 0.40
N VAL A 177 -14.59 5.63 1.28
CA VAL A 177 -13.40 4.77 1.15
C VAL A 177 -13.50 3.87 -0.10
N LEU A 178 -14.70 3.44 -0.48
CA LEU A 178 -14.94 2.70 -1.72
C LEU A 178 -14.68 3.58 -2.95
N PHE A 179 -15.21 4.80 -2.98
CA PHE A 179 -14.95 5.77 -4.04
C PHE A 179 -13.46 6.05 -4.18
N LEU A 180 -12.77 6.38 -3.08
CA LEU A 180 -11.33 6.66 -3.08
C LEU A 180 -10.49 5.43 -3.43
N SER A 181 -10.98 4.21 -3.18
CA SER A 181 -10.30 2.98 -3.60
C SER A 181 -10.24 2.80 -5.13
N SER A 182 -11.11 3.52 -5.87
CA SER A 182 -11.26 3.38 -7.32
C SER A 182 -10.10 3.95 -8.11
N SER A 183 -9.67 3.19 -9.13
CA SER A 183 -8.75 3.71 -10.16
C SER A 183 -9.33 4.93 -10.90
N THR A 184 -10.64 4.95 -11.16
CA THR A 184 -11.33 6.11 -11.76
C THR A 184 -11.22 7.36 -10.89
N ALA A 185 -11.53 7.30 -9.59
CA ALA A 185 -11.40 8.45 -8.68
C ALA A 185 -9.95 8.92 -8.59
N PHE A 186 -9.01 7.98 -8.46
CA PHE A 186 -7.58 8.28 -8.46
C PHE A 186 -7.13 9.07 -9.69
N GLN A 187 -7.59 8.66 -10.88
CA GLN A 187 -7.26 9.31 -12.15
C GLN A 187 -7.97 10.65 -12.32
N LYS A 188 -9.27 10.72 -12.03
CA LYS A 188 -10.10 11.92 -12.26
C LYS A 188 -9.82 13.05 -11.27
N LEU A 189 -9.48 12.72 -10.02
CA LEU A 189 -9.01 13.68 -9.02
C LEU A 189 -7.52 14.00 -9.17
N GLU A 190 -6.85 13.40 -10.15
CA GLU A 190 -5.43 13.55 -10.41
C GLU A 190 -4.56 13.43 -9.15
N LEU A 191 -4.80 12.43 -8.31
CA LEU A 191 -4.19 12.40 -6.97
C LEU A 191 -2.66 12.49 -7.01
N LEU A 192 -2.00 12.01 -8.07
CA LEU A 192 -0.54 12.14 -8.24
C LEU A 192 -0.05 13.58 -8.46
N SER A 193 -0.85 14.46 -9.07
CA SER A 193 -0.50 15.89 -9.21
C SER A 193 -0.66 16.63 -7.88
N ILE A 194 -1.64 16.22 -7.06
CA ILE A 194 -1.80 16.72 -5.69
C ILE A 194 -0.62 16.30 -4.81
N SER A 195 -0.25 15.00 -4.85
CA SER A 195 0.92 14.50 -4.13
C SER A 195 1.48 13.21 -4.73
N PRO A 196 2.79 13.15 -5.04
CA PRO A 196 3.46 11.91 -5.41
C PRO A 196 3.35 10.80 -4.35
N ALA A 197 3.07 11.17 -3.09
CA ALA A 197 2.89 10.22 -1.99
C ALA A 197 1.68 9.30 -2.20
N PHE A 198 0.65 9.73 -2.94
CA PHE A 198 -0.47 8.86 -3.30
C PHE A 198 -0.02 7.66 -4.14
N GLY A 199 1.10 7.77 -4.87
CA GLY A 199 1.69 6.64 -5.57
C GLY A 199 2.34 5.59 -4.67
N GLN A 200 2.35 5.80 -3.36
CA GLN A 200 2.76 4.82 -2.35
C GLN A 200 1.57 4.10 -1.70
N VAL A 201 0.33 4.56 -1.95
CA VAL A 201 -0.89 4.04 -1.32
C VAL A 201 -1.44 2.85 -2.11
N GLN A 202 -1.71 1.74 -1.42
CA GLN A 202 -2.44 0.61 -1.98
C GLN A 202 -3.94 0.86 -1.85
N PHE A 203 -4.54 1.56 -2.80
CA PHE A 203 -5.95 1.97 -2.77
C PHE A 203 -6.91 0.79 -2.65
N GLN A 204 -6.57 -0.38 -3.19
CA GLN A 204 -7.29 -1.63 -2.95
C GLN A 204 -7.52 -1.95 -1.47
N ARG A 205 -6.62 -1.53 -0.58
CA ARG A 205 -6.73 -1.72 0.87
C ARG A 205 -7.82 -0.88 1.51
N LEU A 206 -8.29 0.18 0.85
CA LEU A 206 -9.43 0.97 1.31
C LEU A 206 -10.76 0.20 1.14
N SER A 207 -10.81 -0.86 0.33
CA SER A 207 -11.98 -1.76 0.24
C SER A 207 -12.21 -2.59 1.52
N ILE A 208 -11.17 -2.79 2.35
CA ILE A 208 -11.27 -3.59 3.59
C ILE A 208 -12.21 -2.96 4.63
N PRO A 209 -12.06 -1.68 5.02
CA PRO A 209 -13.04 -1.03 5.89
C PRO A 209 -14.42 -0.88 5.21
N ALA A 210 -14.48 -0.73 3.87
CA ALA A 210 -15.76 -0.72 3.16
C ALA A 210 -16.52 -2.04 3.37
N LYS A 211 -15.83 -3.17 3.26
CA LYS A 211 -16.36 -4.51 3.54
C LYS A 211 -16.91 -4.62 4.97
N VAL A 212 -16.21 -4.06 5.97
CA VAL A 212 -16.72 -4.03 7.36
C VAL A 212 -17.99 -3.18 7.47
N CYS A 213 -18.04 -2.02 6.81
CA CYS A 213 -19.24 -1.17 6.80
C CYS A 213 -20.44 -1.90 6.18
N VAL A 214 -20.23 -2.65 5.09
CA VAL A 214 -21.28 -3.48 4.47
C VAL A 214 -21.82 -4.51 5.45
N PHE A 215 -20.98 -5.20 6.22
CA PHE A 215 -21.46 -6.14 7.25
C PHE A 215 -22.27 -5.44 8.35
N LEU A 216 -21.81 -4.27 8.83
CA LEU A 216 -22.54 -3.51 9.85
C LEU A 216 -23.91 -3.03 9.34
N LEU A 217 -23.97 -2.58 8.09
CA LEU A 217 -25.21 -2.14 7.46
C LEU A 217 -26.17 -3.31 7.18
N ALA A 218 -25.64 -4.47 6.77
CA ALA A 218 -26.43 -5.67 6.59
C ALA A 218 -27.04 -6.13 7.93
N ALA A 219 -26.24 -6.11 9.00
CA ALA A 219 -26.72 -6.39 10.36
C ALA A 219 -27.80 -5.39 10.80
N TYR A 220 -27.63 -4.10 10.49
CA TYR A 220 -28.64 -3.08 10.77
C TYR A 220 -29.96 -3.33 10.00
N ALA A 221 -29.89 -3.70 8.72
CA ALA A 221 -31.07 -4.05 7.93
C ALA A 221 -31.83 -5.24 8.53
N LEU A 222 -31.11 -6.30 8.91
CA LEU A 222 -31.68 -7.47 9.55
C LEU A 222 -32.27 -7.15 10.92
N GLN A 223 -31.58 -6.35 11.74
CA GLN A 223 -32.10 -5.91 13.03
C GLN A 223 -33.41 -5.15 12.86
N GLU A 224 -33.51 -4.25 11.88
CA GLU A 224 -34.75 -3.52 11.62
C GLU A 224 -35.88 -4.39 11.07
N LEU A 225 -35.54 -5.40 10.27
CA LEU A 225 -36.49 -6.41 9.83
C LEU A 225 -37.04 -7.18 11.04
N PHE A 226 -36.18 -7.76 11.87
CA PHE A 226 -36.60 -8.52 13.05
C PHE A 226 -37.33 -7.66 14.07
N ARG A 227 -36.91 -6.41 14.28
CA ARG A 227 -37.62 -5.48 15.17
C ARG A 227 -39.04 -5.21 14.69
N ARG A 228 -39.29 -5.20 13.37
CA ARG A 228 -40.65 -5.01 12.82
C ARG A 228 -41.47 -6.28 12.79
N LEU A 229 -40.83 -7.44 12.66
CA LEU A 229 -41.49 -8.74 12.76
C LEU A 229 -41.88 -9.07 14.20
N GLY A 230 -41.00 -8.76 15.15
CA GLY A 230 -41.18 -9.08 16.57
C GLY A 230 -41.75 -7.97 17.45
N ALA A 231 -41.93 -6.74 16.93
CA ALA A 231 -42.58 -5.68 17.73
C ALA A 231 -44.08 -5.98 17.84
N PRO A 232 -44.62 -6.20 19.07
CA PRO A 232 -46.05 -6.15 19.29
C PRO A 232 -46.59 -4.81 18.77
N ALA A 233 -47.82 -4.80 18.25
CA ALA A 233 -48.44 -3.54 17.85
C ALA A 233 -48.41 -2.55 19.03
N PRO A 234 -48.19 -1.25 18.77
CA PRO A 234 -48.40 -0.26 19.83
C PRO A 234 -49.85 -0.42 20.28
N GLN A 235 -50.07 -0.84 21.53
CA GLN A 235 -51.39 -0.69 22.16
C GLN A 235 -51.70 0.80 22.13
N ALA A 236 -52.73 1.16 21.37
CA ALA A 236 -53.07 2.55 21.11
C ALA A 236 -53.59 3.27 22.36
N ASP A 237 -54.01 2.56 23.40
CA ASP A 237 -54.62 3.16 24.59
C ASP A 237 -54.07 2.49 25.84
N GLY A 238 -53.41 3.24 26.72
CA GLY A 238 -52.88 2.66 27.95
C GLY A 238 -52.00 3.54 28.83
N ALA A 239 -52.23 4.86 28.88
CA ALA A 239 -51.59 5.72 29.89
C ALA A 239 -52.04 5.41 31.34
N ALA A 240 -52.94 4.44 31.55
CA ALA A 240 -53.49 4.07 32.86
C ALA A 240 -52.93 2.75 33.47
N ALA A 241 -52.20 1.92 32.71
CA ALA A 241 -51.87 0.56 33.17
C ALA A 241 -50.53 0.40 33.92
N ALA A 242 -49.84 1.49 34.27
CA ALA A 242 -48.51 1.44 34.88
C ALA A 242 -48.50 1.37 36.43
N GLN A 243 -49.63 1.08 37.09
CA GLN A 243 -49.73 1.09 38.57
C GLN A 243 -50.03 -0.26 39.24
N ASP A 244 -50.21 -1.36 38.51
CA ASP A 244 -50.42 -2.67 39.13
C ASP A 244 -49.20 -3.61 38.94
N PRO A 245 -48.36 -3.79 39.96
CA PRO A 245 -47.22 -4.70 39.93
C PRO A 245 -47.60 -6.19 39.96
N ASP A 246 -48.87 -6.54 40.23
CA ASP A 246 -49.36 -7.94 40.28
C ASP A 246 -50.09 -8.38 39.01
N ALA A 247 -50.19 -7.51 37.99
CA ALA A 247 -50.79 -7.85 36.70
C ALA A 247 -49.99 -8.97 36.01
N LYS A 248 -50.51 -10.20 36.08
CA LYS A 248 -50.00 -11.36 35.34
C LYS A 248 -49.86 -10.97 33.87
N LEU A 249 -48.65 -11.16 33.34
CA LEU A 249 -48.27 -10.87 31.97
C LEU A 249 -49.02 -11.80 31.00
N GLU A 250 -50.32 -11.61 30.83
CA GLU A 250 -51.08 -12.30 29.78
C GLU A 250 -50.54 -11.81 28.43
N LEU A 251 -49.92 -12.72 27.70
CA LEU A 251 -49.39 -12.48 26.35
C LEU A 251 -50.56 -12.04 25.45
N ALA A 252 -50.70 -10.73 25.28
CA ALA A 252 -51.72 -10.16 24.42
C ALA A 252 -51.64 -10.79 23.02
N PRO A 253 -52.79 -11.18 22.42
CA PRO A 253 -52.82 -11.77 21.09
C PRO A 253 -52.14 -10.83 20.09
N GLN A 254 -51.18 -11.37 19.34
CA GLN A 254 -50.37 -10.61 18.40
C GLN A 254 -51.30 -9.97 17.36
N ALA A 255 -51.39 -8.63 17.38
CA ALA A 255 -52.14 -7.90 16.38
C ALA A 255 -51.67 -8.27 14.95
N PRO A 256 -52.59 -8.36 13.98
CA PRO A 256 -52.27 -8.74 12.61
C PRO A 256 -51.21 -7.79 12.02
N LEU A 257 -50.19 -8.38 11.40
CA LEU A 257 -49.11 -7.66 10.73
C LEU A 257 -49.67 -6.63 9.72
N SER A 258 -49.32 -5.35 9.87
CA SER A 258 -49.76 -4.33 8.92
C SER A 258 -49.15 -4.52 7.53
N TRP A 259 -49.88 -4.19 6.45
CA TRP A 259 -49.42 -4.35 5.06
C TRP A 259 -48.04 -3.72 4.78
N LYS A 260 -47.70 -2.62 5.48
CA LYS A 260 -46.39 -1.96 5.40
C LYS A 260 -45.24 -2.87 5.87
N ARG A 261 -45.51 -3.78 6.81
CA ARG A 261 -44.54 -4.78 7.29
C ARG A 261 -44.33 -5.85 6.22
N TYR A 262 -45.40 -6.39 5.63
CA TYR A 262 -45.32 -7.33 4.52
C TYR A 262 -44.62 -6.74 3.29
N ALA A 263 -44.89 -5.48 2.95
CA ALA A 263 -44.23 -4.79 1.85
C ALA A 263 -42.71 -4.67 2.08
N LEU A 264 -42.27 -4.33 3.29
CA LEU A 264 -40.84 -4.26 3.61
C LEU A 264 -40.16 -5.63 3.58
N VAL A 265 -40.80 -6.65 4.16
CA VAL A 265 -40.31 -8.04 4.12
C VAL A 265 -40.21 -8.52 2.66
N GLY A 266 -41.26 -8.30 1.88
CA GLY A 266 -41.32 -8.62 0.46
C GLY A 266 -40.21 -7.91 -0.33
N LEU A 267 -39.99 -6.61 -0.11
CA LEU A 267 -38.89 -5.87 -0.74
C LEU A 267 -37.52 -6.43 -0.37
N LEU A 268 -37.30 -6.80 0.90
CA LEU A 268 -36.03 -7.40 1.35
C LEU A 268 -35.81 -8.78 0.74
N LEU A 269 -36.84 -9.62 0.69
CA LEU A 269 -36.77 -10.95 0.07
C LEU A 269 -36.55 -10.83 -1.45
N LEU A 270 -37.27 -9.95 -2.13
CA LEU A 270 -37.11 -9.68 -3.56
C LEU A 270 -35.70 -9.15 -3.88
N ALA A 271 -35.13 -8.31 -3.02
CA ALA A 271 -33.78 -7.80 -3.22
C ALA A 271 -32.69 -8.87 -3.00
N VAL A 272 -32.98 -9.93 -2.24
CA VAL A 272 -32.04 -11.04 -1.97
C VAL A 272 -32.24 -12.22 -2.94
N ALA A 273 -33.46 -12.45 -3.44
CA ALA A 273 -33.83 -13.62 -4.23
C ALA A 273 -32.90 -13.89 -5.44
N PRO A 274 -32.51 -12.89 -6.27
CA PRO A 274 -31.62 -13.10 -7.42
C PRO A 274 -30.21 -13.60 -7.04
N PHE A 275 -29.85 -13.53 -5.76
CA PHE A 275 -28.52 -13.82 -5.25
C PHE A 275 -28.44 -15.16 -4.50
N VAL A 276 -29.55 -15.86 -4.32
CA VAL A 276 -29.60 -17.15 -3.61
C VAL A 276 -28.79 -18.21 -4.34
N GLU A 277 -29.05 -18.42 -5.64
CA GLU A 277 -28.31 -19.38 -6.46
C GLU A 277 -26.79 -19.05 -6.54
N PRO A 278 -26.37 -17.81 -6.87
CA PRO A 278 -24.95 -17.44 -6.82
C PRO A 278 -24.29 -17.70 -5.46
N THR A 279 -25.04 -17.56 -4.36
CA THR A 279 -24.55 -17.83 -3.01
C THR A 279 -24.29 -19.31 -2.80
N PHE A 280 -25.22 -20.19 -3.18
CA PHE A 280 -25.02 -21.63 -3.08
C PHE A 280 -23.84 -22.10 -3.96
N ALA A 281 -23.73 -21.57 -5.18
CA ALA A 281 -22.59 -21.84 -6.06
C ALA A 281 -21.26 -21.37 -5.45
N ALA A 282 -21.23 -20.21 -4.79
CA ALA A 282 -20.06 -19.69 -4.10
C ALA A 282 -19.76 -20.43 -2.80
N TRP A 283 -20.79 -20.93 -2.10
CA TRP A 283 -20.67 -21.64 -0.82
C TRP A 283 -19.88 -22.92 -0.95
N GLY A 284 -20.18 -23.76 -1.94
CA GLY A 284 -19.42 -24.99 -2.20
C GLY A 284 -17.96 -24.73 -2.54
N LYS A 285 -17.67 -23.66 -3.30
CA LYS A 285 -16.31 -23.33 -3.76
C LYS A 285 -15.45 -22.61 -2.72
N THR A 286 -16.07 -21.82 -1.85
CA THR A 286 -15.35 -20.79 -1.08
C THR A 286 -15.63 -20.86 0.42
N TYR A 287 -16.87 -21.14 0.83
CA TYR A 287 -17.29 -21.04 2.23
C TYR A 287 -17.24 -22.38 2.96
N GLY A 288 -17.68 -23.47 2.33
CA GLY A 288 -17.64 -24.81 2.92
C GLY A 288 -16.23 -25.38 3.13
N ALA A 289 -15.24 -24.91 2.35
CA ALA A 289 -13.87 -25.42 2.40
C ALA A 289 -12.93 -24.62 3.33
N GLU A 290 -13.13 -23.30 3.45
CA GLU A 290 -12.15 -22.41 4.13
C GLU A 290 -12.67 -21.68 5.37
N ILE A 291 -13.99 -21.39 5.50
CA ILE A 291 -14.52 -20.71 6.69
C ILE A 291 -14.61 -21.72 7.85
N GLY A 292 -14.03 -21.38 9.00
CA GLY A 292 -14.09 -22.20 10.22
C GLY A 292 -13.00 -23.28 10.35
N ARG A 293 -12.17 -23.50 9.32
CA ARG A 293 -11.00 -24.39 9.40
C ARG A 293 -9.74 -23.55 9.61
N PRO A 294 -9.31 -23.26 10.86
CA PRO A 294 -8.06 -22.56 11.07
C PRO A 294 -6.93 -23.34 10.37
N LYS A 295 -6.24 -22.69 9.42
CA LYS A 295 -5.02 -23.25 8.82
C LYS A 295 -3.95 -23.24 9.91
N THR A 296 -3.93 -24.29 10.72
CA THR A 296 -2.91 -24.49 11.74
C THR A 296 -1.63 -24.99 11.09
N ARG A 297 -0.52 -24.94 11.84
CA ARG A 297 0.74 -25.55 11.41
C ARG A 297 0.56 -27.02 11.01
N ARG A 298 -0.31 -27.77 11.70
CA ARG A 298 -0.57 -29.19 11.43
C ARG A 298 -1.29 -29.43 10.10
N THR A 299 -2.11 -28.49 9.66
CA THR A 299 -2.86 -28.59 8.39
C THR A 299 -2.12 -27.96 7.22
N MET A 300 -0.97 -27.32 7.44
CA MET A 300 -0.18 -26.76 6.33
C MET A 300 0.52 -27.89 5.57
N PRO A 301 0.26 -28.04 4.26
CA PRO A 301 1.06 -28.92 3.43
C PRO A 301 2.54 -28.57 3.60
N LEU A 302 3.41 -29.58 3.75
CA LEU A 302 4.86 -29.45 3.95
C LEU A 302 5.33 -29.05 5.36
N TRP A 303 4.45 -28.96 6.36
CA TRP A 303 4.91 -28.60 7.72
C TRP A 303 5.95 -29.58 8.29
N ASN A 304 5.74 -30.89 8.13
CA ASN A 304 6.67 -31.92 8.59
C ASN A 304 8.02 -31.82 7.84
N ASP A 305 7.98 -31.61 6.51
CA ASP A 305 9.17 -31.35 5.69
C ASP A 305 9.94 -30.13 6.21
N TYR A 306 9.21 -29.08 6.55
CA TYR A 306 9.78 -27.83 7.05
C TYR A 306 10.41 -27.99 8.42
N GLN A 307 9.79 -28.72 9.34
CA GLN A 307 10.38 -29.04 10.65
C GLN A 307 11.69 -29.81 10.49
N ARG A 308 11.75 -30.81 9.60
CA ARG A 308 12.98 -31.56 9.30
C ARG A 308 14.06 -30.66 8.71
N PHE A 309 13.70 -29.77 7.79
CA PHE A 309 14.61 -28.74 7.26
C PHE A 309 15.14 -27.81 8.36
N LEU A 310 14.28 -27.33 9.26
CA LEU A 310 14.68 -26.45 10.36
C LEU A 310 15.61 -27.16 11.34
N ALA A 311 15.32 -28.43 11.66
CA ALA A 311 16.18 -29.24 12.52
C ALA A 311 17.57 -29.45 11.89
N TRP A 312 17.64 -29.73 10.59
CA TRP A 312 18.90 -29.85 9.87
C TRP A 312 19.66 -28.52 9.80
N SER A 313 19.00 -27.44 9.36
CA SER A 313 19.65 -26.13 9.21
C SER A 313 20.13 -25.56 10.54
N LYS A 314 19.45 -25.88 11.66
CA LYS A 314 19.92 -25.55 13.01
C LYS A 314 21.26 -26.22 13.36
N LYS A 315 21.68 -27.29 12.68
CA LYS A 315 22.96 -27.97 12.94
C LYS A 315 24.13 -27.52 12.04
N LEU A 316 23.88 -26.62 11.07
CA LEU A 316 24.95 -26.14 10.19
C LEU A 316 26.01 -25.33 10.95
N PRO A 317 27.32 -25.54 10.69
CA PRO A 317 28.41 -24.72 11.27
C PRO A 317 28.43 -23.31 10.67
N ASP A 318 29.20 -22.39 11.26
CA ASP A 318 29.51 -21.05 10.72
C ASP A 318 28.31 -20.17 10.29
N LYS A 319 27.20 -20.27 11.02
CA LYS A 319 25.93 -19.57 10.69
C LYS A 319 26.02 -18.05 10.55
N LYS A 320 27.13 -17.44 10.99
CA LYS A 320 27.39 -15.99 10.91
C LYS A 320 27.99 -15.58 9.56
N THR A 321 28.60 -16.50 8.81
CA THR A 321 29.36 -16.20 7.57
C THR A 321 28.54 -16.35 6.30
N PHE A 322 27.30 -16.86 6.38
CA PHE A 322 26.48 -17.10 5.20
C PHE A 322 24.97 -16.89 5.42
N ARG A 323 24.26 -16.91 4.29
CA ARG A 323 22.80 -16.80 4.21
C ARG A 323 22.18 -17.99 3.48
N ILE A 324 20.91 -18.24 3.77
CA ILE A 324 20.05 -19.18 3.04
C ILE A 324 19.08 -18.37 2.18
N ALA A 325 19.16 -18.56 0.86
CA ALA A 325 18.17 -18.02 -0.07
C ALA A 325 16.91 -18.91 -0.09
N TYR A 326 15.73 -18.32 0.01
CA TYR A 326 14.44 -19.00 -0.09
C TYR A 326 13.77 -18.59 -1.39
N VAL A 327 13.70 -19.53 -2.35
CA VAL A 327 13.13 -19.35 -3.69
C VAL A 327 11.71 -19.90 -3.72
N ARG A 328 10.73 -19.01 -3.88
CA ARG A 328 9.30 -19.32 -3.91
C ARG A 328 8.57 -18.41 -4.90
N PRO A 329 7.31 -18.75 -5.28
CA PRO A 329 6.44 -17.81 -5.96
C PRO A 329 6.42 -16.45 -5.23
N TYR A 330 6.28 -15.37 -6.00
CA TYR A 330 6.53 -14.00 -5.55
C TYR A 330 5.90 -13.65 -4.18
N ASN A 331 4.64 -14.05 -3.97
CA ASN A 331 3.84 -13.73 -2.77
C ASN A 331 3.80 -14.86 -1.72
N ASP A 332 4.57 -15.92 -1.88
CA ASP A 332 4.61 -16.98 -0.89
C ASP A 332 5.58 -16.63 0.25
N HIS A 333 5.16 -16.85 1.49
CA HIS A 333 5.91 -16.49 2.71
C HIS A 333 6.15 -17.68 3.62
N PHE A 334 6.03 -18.92 3.13
CA PHE A 334 6.11 -20.14 3.92
C PHE A 334 7.40 -20.22 4.76
N PHE A 335 8.55 -19.93 4.13
CA PHE A 335 9.85 -19.97 4.79
C PHE A 335 10.17 -18.74 5.64
N ALA A 336 9.25 -17.78 5.76
CA ALA A 336 9.58 -16.47 6.32
C ALA A 336 9.91 -16.50 7.81
N ALA A 337 9.49 -17.55 8.52
CA ALA A 337 9.81 -17.73 9.92
C ALA A 337 11.14 -18.46 10.17
N ALA A 338 11.81 -19.00 9.14
CA ALA A 338 12.95 -19.91 9.31
C ALA A 338 14.09 -19.35 10.19
N PRO A 339 14.49 -18.06 10.05
CA PRO A 339 15.55 -17.47 10.88
C PRO A 339 15.23 -17.40 12.37
N VAL A 340 13.95 -17.41 12.75
CA VAL A 340 13.54 -17.47 14.15
C VAL A 340 13.96 -18.80 14.77
N TYR A 341 13.91 -19.88 13.99
CA TYR A 341 14.19 -21.24 14.44
C TYR A 341 15.65 -21.65 14.24
N ASN A 342 16.24 -21.40 13.06
CA ASN A 342 17.60 -21.87 12.74
C ASN A 342 18.72 -20.87 13.09
N LYS A 343 18.37 -19.59 13.33
CA LYS A 343 19.33 -18.50 13.60
C LYS A 343 20.38 -18.33 12.49
N ILE A 344 19.97 -18.52 11.24
CA ILE A 344 20.81 -18.28 10.05
C ILE A 344 20.25 -17.09 9.26
N GLY A 345 21.14 -16.32 8.64
CA GLY A 345 20.75 -15.26 7.72
C GLY A 345 19.80 -15.78 6.63
N ALA A 346 18.68 -15.10 6.39
CA ALA A 346 17.80 -15.35 5.28
C ALA A 346 18.06 -14.37 4.15
N TYR A 347 17.86 -14.87 2.94
CA TYR A 347 17.58 -14.06 1.78
C TYR A 347 16.29 -14.59 1.18
N LYS A 348 15.27 -13.76 0.98
CA LYS A 348 14.03 -14.24 0.36
C LYS A 348 13.88 -13.64 -1.04
N VAL A 349 13.88 -14.52 -2.03
CA VAL A 349 13.61 -14.19 -3.42
C VAL A 349 12.12 -13.92 -3.56
N GLY A 350 11.78 -12.83 -4.27
CA GLY A 350 10.43 -12.34 -4.44
C GLY A 350 9.97 -11.37 -3.34
N PHE A 351 8.69 -11.00 -3.44
CA PHE A 351 8.09 -9.96 -2.61
C PHE A 351 7.91 -10.39 -1.16
N THR A 352 8.40 -9.59 -0.22
CA THR A 352 8.04 -9.76 1.20
C THR A 352 7.11 -8.61 1.59
N PRO A 353 5.86 -8.89 2.03
CA PRO A 353 4.99 -7.87 2.56
C PRO A 353 5.71 -7.19 3.71
N CYS A 354 5.50 -5.88 3.85
CA CYS A 354 6.08 -5.10 4.93
C CYS A 354 7.61 -4.89 4.83
N THR A 355 8.21 -5.12 3.67
CA THR A 355 9.53 -4.55 3.31
C THR A 355 9.35 -3.52 2.22
N ASN A 356 8.93 -2.31 2.57
CA ASN A 356 8.80 -1.26 1.58
C ASN A 356 10.11 -0.52 1.42
N PHE A 357 11.24 -1.20 1.20
CA PHE A 357 12.56 -0.56 1.10
C PHE A 357 13.10 -0.66 -0.33
N ILE A 358 13.59 0.45 -0.91
CA ILE A 358 13.99 0.50 -2.34
C ILE A 358 15.22 -0.33 -2.67
N TYR A 359 16.24 -0.36 -1.81
CA TYR A 359 17.48 -1.08 -2.09
C TYR A 359 17.46 -2.51 -1.54
N LYS A 360 16.26 -3.12 -1.45
CA LYS A 360 16.16 -4.51 -0.99
C LYS A 360 16.49 -5.47 -2.14
N PRO A 361 17.33 -6.48 -1.92
CA PRO A 361 17.48 -7.55 -2.88
C PRO A 361 16.22 -8.43 -2.87
N ASP A 362 15.72 -8.86 -4.03
CA ASP A 362 14.55 -9.76 -4.14
C ASP A 362 14.52 -10.62 -5.42
N ILE A 363 15.64 -10.76 -6.13
CA ILE A 363 15.76 -11.51 -7.39
C ILE A 363 16.56 -12.81 -7.23
N ALA A 364 16.21 -13.83 -8.01
CA ALA A 364 17.00 -15.06 -8.11
C ALA A 364 18.17 -14.84 -9.06
N ASP A 365 19.32 -14.44 -8.54
CA ASP A 365 20.49 -14.10 -9.34
C ASP A 365 21.78 -14.66 -8.71
N PRO A 366 22.53 -15.52 -9.42
CA PRO A 366 23.78 -16.08 -8.90
C PRO A 366 24.84 -15.02 -8.57
N GLU A 367 24.91 -13.91 -9.32
CA GLU A 367 25.86 -12.83 -9.01
C GLU A 367 25.50 -12.20 -7.66
N LEU A 368 24.23 -11.87 -7.46
CA LEU A 368 23.72 -11.36 -6.20
C LEU A 368 23.92 -12.37 -5.06
N TYR A 369 23.63 -13.66 -5.28
CA TYR A 369 23.87 -14.71 -4.28
C TYR A 369 25.31 -14.71 -3.78
N LYS A 370 26.29 -14.57 -4.67
CA LYS A 370 27.71 -14.45 -4.32
C LYS A 370 27.98 -13.20 -3.49
N LEU A 371 27.51 -12.04 -3.96
CA LEU A 371 27.69 -10.76 -3.29
C LEU A 371 27.06 -10.74 -1.90
N ILE A 372 25.90 -11.37 -1.69
CA ILE A 372 25.26 -11.46 -0.37
C ILE A 372 25.48 -12.81 0.32
N ASN A 373 26.65 -13.43 0.12
CA ASN A 373 27.14 -14.61 0.86
C ASN A 373 26.10 -15.74 1.02
N VAL A 374 25.29 -15.99 -0.01
CA VAL A 374 24.33 -17.11 -0.01
C VAL A 374 25.12 -18.40 -0.17
N LYS A 375 25.00 -19.31 0.81
CA LYS A 375 25.64 -20.64 0.74
C LYS A 375 24.64 -21.71 0.31
N TYR A 376 23.38 -21.58 0.76
CA TYR A 376 22.33 -22.53 0.44
C TYR A 376 21.12 -21.84 -0.21
N VAL A 377 20.49 -22.52 -1.16
CA VAL A 377 19.25 -22.12 -1.83
C VAL A 377 18.19 -23.18 -1.55
N VAL A 378 17.10 -22.77 -0.91
CA VAL A 378 15.98 -23.61 -0.50
C VAL A 378 14.78 -23.30 -1.40
N SER A 379 14.20 -24.35 -1.96
CA SER A 379 13.02 -24.29 -2.82
C SER A 379 12.02 -25.38 -2.44
N ILE A 380 10.82 -25.32 -3.02
CA ILE A 380 9.90 -26.45 -3.06
C ILE A 380 9.95 -27.01 -4.47
N GLY A 381 10.38 -28.26 -4.61
CA GLY A 381 10.80 -28.85 -5.88
C GLY A 381 12.27 -28.58 -6.19
N ARG A 382 12.77 -29.27 -7.21
CA ARG A 382 14.17 -29.16 -7.68
C ARG A 382 14.37 -27.87 -8.48
N LEU A 383 15.54 -27.25 -8.35
CA LEU A 383 16.00 -26.16 -9.22
C LEU A 383 17.05 -26.73 -10.18
N GLY A 384 16.79 -26.67 -11.49
CA GLY A 384 17.67 -27.25 -12.53
C GLY A 384 18.82 -26.33 -12.98
N HIS A 385 19.36 -25.49 -12.10
CA HIS A 385 20.41 -24.53 -12.48
C HIS A 385 21.81 -25.11 -12.27
N SER A 386 22.70 -24.96 -13.26
CA SER A 386 24.08 -25.49 -13.22
C SER A 386 24.95 -24.97 -12.07
N TYR A 387 24.67 -23.76 -11.58
CA TYR A 387 25.34 -23.12 -10.45
C TYR A 387 24.83 -23.60 -9.06
N LEU A 388 23.87 -24.53 -9.05
CA LEU A 388 23.31 -25.13 -7.83
C LEU A 388 23.66 -26.63 -7.79
N GLU A 389 24.05 -27.10 -6.63
CA GLU A 389 24.33 -28.51 -6.35
C GLU A 389 23.32 -29.01 -5.30
N ARG A 390 22.62 -30.11 -5.54
CA ARG A 390 21.65 -30.62 -4.56
C ARG A 390 22.39 -31.20 -3.36
N VAL A 391 22.10 -30.71 -2.16
CA VAL A 391 22.69 -31.20 -0.90
C VAL A 391 21.76 -32.16 -0.18
N ARG A 392 20.49 -31.78 -0.04
CA ARG A 392 19.52 -32.54 0.76
C ARG A 392 18.09 -32.26 0.33
N SER A 393 17.20 -33.23 0.58
CA SER A 393 15.76 -33.08 0.39
C SER A 393 15.02 -33.48 1.66
N PHE A 394 13.94 -32.76 1.96
CA PHE A 394 13.00 -33.01 3.03
C PHE A 394 11.62 -33.04 2.38
N GLY A 395 11.21 -34.22 1.87
CA GLY A 395 10.03 -34.33 1.01
C GLY A 395 10.12 -33.38 -0.18
N ARG A 396 9.19 -32.42 -0.27
CA ARG A 396 9.17 -31.45 -1.39
C ARG A 396 10.14 -30.27 -1.18
N ILE A 397 10.68 -30.07 0.01
CA ILE A 397 11.64 -29.00 0.28
C ILE A 397 13.04 -29.49 -0.13
N VAL A 398 13.68 -28.78 -1.06
CA VAL A 398 15.00 -29.15 -1.58
C VAL A 398 16.00 -28.06 -1.22
N VAL A 399 17.14 -28.48 -0.69
CA VAL A 399 18.27 -27.61 -0.35
C VAL A 399 19.39 -27.83 -1.35
N HIS A 400 19.81 -26.74 -1.97
CA HIS A 400 20.93 -26.71 -2.90
C HIS A 400 22.08 -25.91 -2.29
N ARG A 401 23.33 -26.32 -2.51
CA ARG A 401 24.52 -25.51 -2.29
C ARG A 401 24.73 -24.62 -3.50
N PHE A 402 24.98 -23.35 -3.24
CA PHE A 402 25.39 -22.42 -4.29
C PHE A 402 26.90 -22.59 -4.54
N LYS A 403 27.29 -23.01 -5.75
CA LYS A 403 28.69 -23.28 -6.09
C LYS A 403 29.56 -22.02 -6.04
N GLY A 404 28.98 -20.84 -6.29
CA GLY A 404 29.68 -19.55 -6.25
C GLY A 404 29.74 -18.88 -4.87
N TYR A 405 29.51 -19.63 -3.78
CA TYR A 405 29.56 -19.06 -2.42
C TYR A 405 30.90 -18.37 -2.15
N SER A 406 30.82 -17.18 -1.54
CA SER A 406 31.97 -16.38 -1.11
C SER A 406 31.79 -15.92 0.33
N THR A 407 32.89 -15.80 1.06
CA THR A 407 32.95 -15.21 2.41
C THR A 407 33.28 -13.71 2.40
N ALA A 408 33.56 -13.12 1.24
CA ALA A 408 33.86 -11.70 1.14
C ALA A 408 32.63 -10.86 1.55
N HIS A 409 32.82 -9.89 2.43
CA HIS A 409 31.76 -8.98 2.88
C HIS A 409 31.94 -7.53 2.37
N ALA A 410 33.03 -7.26 1.67
CA ALA A 410 33.35 -5.98 1.08
C ALA A 410 34.17 -6.16 -0.20
N THR A 411 34.12 -5.17 -1.07
CA THR A 411 34.92 -5.07 -2.30
C THR A 411 35.62 -3.72 -2.33
N MET A 412 36.93 -3.71 -2.61
CA MET A 412 37.66 -2.49 -2.92
C MET A 412 37.42 -2.12 -4.39
N LEU A 413 37.04 -0.88 -4.65
CA LEU A 413 37.03 -0.26 -5.97
C LEU A 413 38.18 0.74 -6.03
N GLY A 414 39.14 0.53 -6.94
CA GLY A 414 40.37 1.33 -7.00
C GLY A 414 41.55 0.64 -6.32
N GLN A 415 42.60 1.40 -6.02
CA GLN A 415 43.83 0.89 -5.41
C GLN A 415 43.59 0.48 -3.94
N GLY A 416 44.37 -0.50 -3.49
CA GLY A 416 44.40 -0.94 -2.09
C GLY A 416 43.65 -2.24 -1.81
N THR A 417 43.62 -2.60 -0.53
CA THR A 417 43.00 -3.82 0.00
C THR A 417 42.10 -3.48 1.17
N VAL A 418 41.06 -4.29 1.38
CA VAL A 418 40.15 -4.18 2.53
C VAL A 418 40.02 -5.52 3.24
N LYS A 419 40.20 -5.52 4.56
CA LYS A 419 39.94 -6.64 5.46
C LYS A 419 38.81 -6.26 6.41
N VAL A 420 37.80 -7.12 6.53
CA VAL A 420 36.70 -6.89 7.47
C VAL A 420 37.13 -7.44 8.84
N SER A 421 37.46 -6.57 9.79
CA SER A 421 37.91 -6.97 11.14
C SER A 421 36.74 -7.26 12.09
N ALA A 422 35.57 -6.65 11.87
CA ALA A 422 34.35 -6.98 12.59
C ALA A 422 33.12 -6.86 11.67
N TRP A 423 32.25 -7.87 11.69
CA TRP A 423 30.99 -7.90 10.94
C TRP A 423 29.81 -8.14 11.88
N GLU A 424 29.41 -7.09 12.58
CA GLU A 424 28.31 -7.13 13.54
C GLU A 424 27.01 -6.60 12.92
N ARG A 425 25.94 -6.65 13.72
CA ARG A 425 24.60 -6.25 13.28
C ARG A 425 24.50 -4.74 13.04
N ASP A 426 25.00 -3.95 13.98
CA ASP A 426 24.93 -2.49 14.07
C ASP A 426 26.31 -1.84 13.95
N ARG A 427 27.36 -2.62 13.75
CA ARG A 427 28.73 -2.15 13.56
C ARG A 427 29.47 -2.99 12.53
N VAL A 428 30.26 -2.33 11.69
CA VAL A 428 31.22 -2.98 10.79
C VAL A 428 32.55 -2.24 10.92
N LYS A 429 33.63 -2.99 11.10
CA LYS A 429 35.00 -2.44 11.07
C LYS A 429 35.75 -2.97 9.86
N LEU A 430 36.42 -2.06 9.18
CA LEU A 430 37.19 -2.33 7.98
C LEU A 430 38.62 -1.86 8.21
N GLU A 431 39.60 -2.72 8.00
CA GLU A 431 41.01 -2.34 7.88
C GLU A 431 41.32 -2.15 6.40
N VAL A 432 41.75 -0.95 6.04
CA VAL A 432 42.06 -0.56 4.66
C VAL A 432 43.54 -0.21 4.55
N SER A 433 44.20 -0.68 3.49
CA SER A 433 45.62 -0.39 3.22
C SER A 433 45.86 -0.17 1.73
N GLY A 434 46.83 0.67 1.38
CA GLY A 434 47.18 0.99 -0.02
C GLY A 434 46.08 1.75 -0.80
N ALA A 435 45.13 2.38 -0.13
CA ALA A 435 44.04 3.11 -0.78
C ALA A 435 44.51 4.42 -1.40
N GLY A 436 44.28 4.58 -2.71
CA GLY A 436 44.49 5.85 -3.44
C GLY A 436 43.31 6.84 -3.27
N PRO A 437 43.45 8.11 -3.71
CA PRO A 437 42.46 9.18 -3.46
C PRO A 437 41.04 8.92 -3.98
N LYS A 438 40.91 8.13 -5.06
CA LYS A 438 39.62 7.78 -5.69
C LYS A 438 39.08 6.41 -5.22
N SER A 439 39.79 5.73 -4.32
CA SER A 439 39.45 4.37 -3.92
C SER A 439 38.24 4.37 -2.99
N ARG A 440 37.41 3.34 -3.09
CA ARG A 440 36.18 3.21 -2.32
C ARG A 440 36.02 1.78 -1.84
N VAL A 441 35.50 1.62 -0.62
CA VAL A 441 35.05 0.32 -0.15
C VAL A 441 33.54 0.22 -0.36
N VAL A 442 33.12 -0.80 -1.10
CA VAL A 442 31.70 -1.16 -1.22
C VAL A 442 31.41 -2.33 -0.29
N LEU A 443 30.52 -2.12 0.67
CA LEU A 443 30.11 -3.18 1.59
C LEU A 443 28.99 -4.00 0.95
N HIS A 444 29.04 -5.31 1.14
CA HIS A 444 28.03 -6.26 0.66
C HIS A 444 26.77 -6.24 1.55
N ARG A 445 26.30 -5.03 1.83
CA ARG A 445 25.16 -4.70 2.67
C ARG A 445 24.36 -3.64 1.94
N ALA A 446 23.03 -3.78 1.94
CA ALA A 446 22.20 -2.80 1.25
C ALA A 446 22.29 -1.43 1.92
N MET A 447 22.29 -0.38 1.10
CA MET A 447 22.33 1.01 1.55
C MET A 447 21.17 1.30 2.50
N PHE A 448 21.37 2.13 3.54
CA PHE A 448 20.28 2.58 4.41
C PHE A 448 20.69 3.88 5.12
N PRO A 449 19.79 4.86 5.31
CA PRO A 449 20.16 6.21 5.76
C PRO A 449 20.68 6.28 7.20
N ASN A 450 20.47 5.23 8.00
CA ASN A 450 20.96 5.20 9.38
C ASN A 450 22.43 4.76 9.49
N TRP A 451 23.03 4.22 8.43
CA TRP A 451 24.45 3.91 8.45
C TRP A 451 25.27 5.20 8.45
N LYS A 452 26.21 5.29 9.38
CA LYS A 452 27.20 6.35 9.49
C LYS A 452 28.57 5.71 9.44
N ALA A 453 29.50 6.31 8.71
CA ALA A 453 30.88 5.87 8.66
C ALA A 453 31.77 6.93 9.28
N SER A 454 32.85 6.50 9.94
CA SER A 454 33.85 7.38 10.50
C SER A 454 35.26 6.81 10.38
N TYR A 455 36.25 7.69 10.25
CA TYR A 455 37.67 7.38 10.20
C TYR A 455 38.41 8.38 11.10
N LYS A 456 39.15 7.88 12.10
CA LYS A 456 39.82 8.73 13.12
C LYS A 456 38.92 9.79 13.78
N GLY A 457 37.63 9.50 13.93
CA GLY A 457 36.62 10.42 14.49
C GLY A 457 35.88 11.24 13.44
N ASP A 458 36.46 11.44 12.25
CA ASP A 458 35.85 12.21 11.18
C ASP A 458 34.75 11.43 10.46
N LYS A 459 33.65 12.11 10.12
CA LYS A 459 32.54 11.50 9.39
C LYS A 459 32.90 11.27 7.93
N LEU A 460 32.63 10.08 7.43
CA LEU A 460 32.72 9.74 6.01
C LEU A 460 31.32 9.69 5.37
N PRO A 461 31.17 10.15 4.12
CA PRO A 461 29.91 10.00 3.39
C PRO A 461 29.64 8.52 3.11
N VAL A 462 28.39 8.11 3.29
CA VAL A 462 27.90 6.78 2.91
C VAL A 462 27.02 6.95 1.67
N GLU A 463 27.39 6.32 0.57
CA GLU A 463 26.77 6.53 -0.74
C GLU A 463 26.27 5.22 -1.34
N LEU A 464 25.24 5.30 -2.18
CA LEU A 464 24.76 4.16 -2.95
C LEU A 464 25.78 3.76 -4.01
N ALA A 465 26.16 2.49 -4.03
CA ALA A 465 27.07 1.91 -5.02
C ALA A 465 26.44 0.75 -5.78
N ALA A 466 27.01 0.50 -6.96
CA ALA A 466 26.74 -0.68 -7.76
C ALA A 466 27.89 -1.66 -7.63
N LEU A 467 27.56 -2.95 -7.51
CA LEU A 467 28.48 -4.06 -7.79
C LEU A 467 27.85 -4.89 -8.89
N GLY A 468 28.56 -4.97 -10.02
CA GLY A 468 28.02 -5.45 -11.28
C GLY A 468 26.73 -4.72 -11.65
N ARG A 469 25.66 -5.47 -11.90
CA ARG A 469 24.34 -4.89 -12.26
C ARG A 469 23.49 -4.45 -11.07
N HIS A 470 23.98 -4.62 -9.83
CA HIS A 470 23.20 -4.40 -8.61
C HIS A 470 23.54 -3.08 -7.93
N ARG A 471 22.74 -2.05 -8.19
CA ARG A 471 22.85 -0.74 -7.53
C ARG A 471 22.04 -0.67 -6.23
N ILE A 472 22.46 -1.43 -5.23
CA ILE A 472 21.78 -1.51 -3.92
C ILE A 472 22.72 -1.39 -2.72
N PHE A 473 24.03 -1.42 -2.93
CA PHE A 473 25.02 -1.54 -1.86
C PHE A 473 25.43 -0.19 -1.29
N MET A 474 25.97 -0.18 -0.08
CA MET A 474 26.57 1.01 0.49
C MET A 474 28.07 1.08 0.18
N SER A 475 28.58 2.28 -0.05
CA SER A 475 30.00 2.55 -0.22
C SER A 475 30.47 3.70 0.64
N VAL A 476 31.74 3.67 1.00
CA VAL A 476 32.45 4.73 1.72
C VAL A 476 33.77 5.03 1.01
N PRO A 477 34.29 6.26 1.07
CA PRO A 477 35.65 6.55 0.65
C PRO A 477 36.65 5.66 1.40
N ALA A 478 37.60 5.07 0.67
CA ALA A 478 38.65 4.26 1.28
C ALA A 478 39.73 5.19 1.87
N LYS A 479 40.11 4.94 3.12
CA LYS A 479 41.16 5.66 3.84
C LYS A 479 42.04 4.63 4.56
N ASN A 480 43.36 4.74 4.43
CA ASN A 480 44.30 3.80 5.05
C ASN A 480 44.16 3.80 6.57
N GLY A 481 43.92 2.64 7.17
CA GLY A 481 43.62 2.44 8.59
C GLY A 481 42.21 1.86 8.82
N THR A 482 41.69 2.05 10.03
CA THR A 482 40.40 1.49 10.43
C THR A 482 39.24 2.43 10.12
N ILE A 483 38.28 1.96 9.32
CA ILE A 483 36.98 2.62 9.12
C ILE A 483 35.94 1.94 10.02
N ASP A 484 35.26 2.73 10.87
CA ASP A 484 34.18 2.27 11.75
C ASP A 484 32.83 2.71 11.18
N ILE A 485 31.98 1.74 10.86
CA ILE A 485 30.65 1.97 10.27
C ILE A 485 29.60 1.53 11.27
N ARG A 486 28.79 2.47 11.77
CA ARG A 486 27.78 2.22 12.81
C ARG A 486 26.37 2.54 12.35
N TYR A 487 25.41 1.76 12.83
CA TYR A 487 23.99 2.03 12.64
C TYR A 487 23.52 3.04 13.69
N GLY A 488 23.29 4.28 13.27
CA GLY A 488 22.86 5.36 14.15
C GLY A 488 21.36 5.34 14.48
N MET A 489 21.01 6.05 15.56
CA MET A 489 19.65 6.45 15.90
C MET A 489 19.45 7.92 15.49
N PRO A 490 18.72 8.20 14.38
CA PRO A 490 18.45 9.58 13.96
C PRO A 490 17.66 10.37 15.02
N ALA A 491 17.79 11.69 15.05
CA ALA A 491 17.06 12.55 16.00
C ALA A 491 15.53 12.32 15.95
N VAL A 492 14.96 12.07 14.76
CA VAL A 492 13.54 11.76 14.61
C VAL A 492 13.10 10.48 15.33
N ASN A 493 14.01 9.51 15.51
CA ASN A 493 13.73 8.32 16.31
C ASN A 493 13.63 8.66 17.80
N VAL A 494 14.51 9.51 18.30
CA VAL A 494 14.48 9.98 19.69
C VAL A 494 13.23 10.83 19.93
N ALA A 495 12.94 11.78 19.05
CA ALA A 495 11.74 12.63 19.13
C ALA A 495 10.46 11.80 19.15
N GLY A 496 10.33 10.81 18.25
CA GLY A 496 9.18 9.90 18.27
C GLY A 496 9.06 9.12 19.57
N ALA A 497 10.17 8.59 20.09
CA ALA A 497 10.17 7.87 21.36
C ALA A 497 9.73 8.78 22.53
N LEU A 498 10.25 10.02 22.61
CA LEU A 498 9.88 10.99 23.62
C LEU A 498 8.38 11.32 23.57
N VAL A 499 7.84 11.59 22.38
CA VAL A 499 6.39 11.86 22.21
C VAL A 499 5.55 10.67 22.68
N SER A 500 5.95 9.45 22.35
CA SER A 500 5.24 8.24 22.80
C SER A 500 5.34 8.02 24.31
N TRP A 501 6.50 8.27 24.92
CA TRP A 501 6.66 8.19 26.37
C TRP A 501 5.81 9.23 27.11
N LEU A 502 5.74 10.46 26.61
CA LEU A 502 4.85 11.48 27.15
C LEU A 502 3.37 11.07 27.05
N ALA A 503 2.96 10.48 25.92
CA ALA A 503 1.62 9.96 25.74
C ALA A 503 1.29 8.81 26.73
N ILE A 504 2.24 7.88 26.92
CA ILE A 504 2.11 6.78 27.88
C ILE A 504 2.03 7.33 29.31
N ALA A 505 2.87 8.30 29.67
CA ALA A 505 2.81 8.95 30.97
C ALA A 505 1.44 9.61 31.22
N LEU A 506 0.87 10.28 30.21
CA LEU A 506 -0.48 10.85 30.32
C LEU A 506 -1.55 9.76 30.51
N LEU A 507 -1.46 8.62 29.83
CA LEU A 507 -2.37 7.49 30.07
C LEU A 507 -2.24 6.93 31.50
N VAL A 508 -1.03 6.86 32.04
CA VAL A 508 -0.79 6.45 33.43
C VAL A 508 -1.44 7.45 34.39
N VAL A 509 -1.30 8.76 34.15
CA VAL A 509 -2.01 9.80 34.95
C VAL A 509 -3.53 9.63 34.86
N MET A 510 -4.08 9.35 33.67
CA MET A 510 -5.52 9.09 33.50
C MET A 510 -5.98 7.82 34.21
N ALA A 511 -5.15 6.77 34.31
CA ALA A 511 -5.46 5.57 35.08
C ALA A 511 -5.37 5.83 36.59
N LEU A 512 -4.33 6.56 37.03
CA LEU A 512 -4.12 6.93 38.42
C LEU A 512 -5.18 7.91 38.94
N SER A 513 -5.77 8.76 38.10
CA SER A 513 -6.89 9.62 38.53
C SER A 513 -8.10 8.84 39.01
N ARG A 514 -8.25 7.58 38.56
CA ARG A 514 -9.26 6.66 39.06
C ARG A 514 -8.79 5.88 40.29
N LEU A 515 -7.56 5.38 40.28
CA LEU A 515 -7.06 4.47 41.32
C LEU A 515 -6.56 5.21 42.57
N ARG A 516 -6.00 6.41 42.39
CA ARG A 516 -5.30 7.23 43.39
C ARG A 516 -5.58 8.73 43.13
N PRO A 517 -6.83 9.20 43.22
CA PRO A 517 -7.22 10.57 42.84
C PRO A 517 -6.43 11.66 43.59
N LYS A 518 -6.13 11.45 44.88
CA LYS A 518 -5.35 12.39 45.71
C LYS A 518 -3.96 12.69 45.14
N LEU A 519 -3.31 11.71 44.51
CA LEU A 519 -1.95 11.87 43.97
C LEU A 519 -1.90 12.78 42.75
N VAL A 520 -2.97 12.78 41.93
CA VAL A 520 -3.01 13.51 40.66
C VAL A 520 -3.91 14.73 40.68
N ALA A 521 -4.67 14.96 41.76
CA ALA A 521 -5.56 16.11 41.91
C ALA A 521 -4.86 17.46 41.61
N PRO A 522 -3.64 17.75 42.11
CA PRO A 522 -2.97 19.03 41.82
C PRO A 522 -2.69 19.24 40.33
N ILE A 523 -2.35 18.17 39.61
CA ILE A 523 -2.09 18.21 38.16
C ILE A 523 -3.39 18.45 37.40
N VAL A 524 -4.47 17.73 37.78
CA VAL A 524 -5.78 17.85 37.17
C VAL A 524 -6.37 19.24 37.41
N GLU A 525 -6.25 19.79 38.62
CA GLU A 525 -6.73 21.13 38.98
C GLU A 525 -5.98 22.22 38.20
N ARG A 526 -4.65 22.11 38.09
CA ARG A 526 -3.85 23.05 37.28
C ARG A 526 -4.22 23.01 35.79
N ALA A 527 -4.64 21.85 35.28
CA ALA A 527 -5.08 21.68 33.90
C ALA A 527 -6.56 22.05 33.66
N ARG A 528 -7.40 22.07 34.70
CA ARG A 528 -8.86 22.25 34.61
C ARG A 528 -9.30 23.52 33.85
N PRO A 529 -8.66 24.70 34.03
CA PRO A 529 -9.06 25.92 33.31
C PRO A 529 -8.86 25.84 31.79
N TRP A 530 -7.96 24.98 31.33
CA TRP A 530 -7.63 24.84 29.91
C TRP A 530 -8.72 24.10 29.13
N GLY A 531 -9.46 23.19 29.76
CA GLY A 531 -10.51 22.41 29.12
C GLY A 531 -11.60 23.29 28.47
N PRO A 532 -12.30 24.15 29.22
CA PRO A 532 -13.31 25.04 28.66
C PRO A 532 -12.76 26.02 27.62
N ARG A 533 -11.53 26.53 27.81
CA ARG A 533 -10.87 27.43 26.84
C ARG A 533 -10.62 26.72 25.51
N LEU A 534 -10.12 25.50 25.55
CA LEU A 534 -9.93 24.67 24.36
C LEU A 534 -11.27 24.33 23.70
N GLU A 535 -12.29 23.94 24.47
CA GLU A 535 -13.64 23.66 23.93
C GLU A 535 -14.26 24.91 23.25
N LYS A 536 -14.02 26.12 23.79
CA LYS A 536 -14.48 27.39 23.20
C LYS A 536 -13.78 27.68 21.87
N HIS A 537 -12.45 27.52 21.81
CA HIS A 537 -11.64 27.81 20.63
C HIS A 537 -11.40 26.58 19.73
N GLY A 538 -12.18 25.52 19.92
CA GLY A 538 -11.92 24.22 19.31
C GLY A 538 -11.87 24.20 17.79
N LEU A 539 -12.75 24.99 17.16
CA LEU A 539 -12.76 25.13 15.70
C LEU A 539 -11.50 25.84 15.18
N LEU A 540 -11.00 26.86 15.91
CA LEU A 540 -9.74 27.53 15.57
C LEU A 540 -8.54 26.60 15.75
N VAL A 541 -8.52 25.79 16.81
CA VAL A 541 -7.49 24.76 17.02
C VAL A 541 -7.50 23.74 15.88
N ALA A 542 -8.68 23.25 15.50
CA ALA A 542 -8.82 22.30 14.41
C ALA A 542 -8.42 22.89 13.05
N ALA A 543 -8.85 24.13 12.77
CA ALA A 543 -8.42 24.87 11.59
C ALA A 543 -6.90 25.04 11.59
N GLY A 544 -6.30 25.39 12.72
CA GLY A 544 -4.85 25.49 12.89
C GLY A 544 -4.14 24.17 12.61
N VAL A 545 -4.64 23.04 13.12
CA VAL A 545 -4.08 21.71 12.83
C VAL A 545 -4.19 21.36 11.34
N VAL A 546 -5.33 21.64 10.71
CA VAL A 546 -5.54 21.40 9.27
C VAL A 546 -4.61 22.28 8.44
N VAL A 547 -4.50 23.57 8.77
CA VAL A 547 -3.61 24.52 8.09
C VAL A 547 -2.16 24.10 8.26
N LEU A 548 -1.71 23.78 9.47
CA LEU A 548 -0.34 23.29 9.71
C LEU A 548 -0.06 21.98 8.95
N GLY A 549 -1.04 21.07 8.91
CA GLY A 549 -0.95 19.85 8.12
C GLY A 549 -0.84 20.14 6.61
N ALA A 550 -1.66 21.05 6.09
CA ALA A 550 -1.62 21.48 4.70
C ALA A 550 -0.30 22.18 4.35
N VAL A 551 0.16 23.11 5.19
CA VAL A 551 1.46 23.80 5.06
C VAL A 551 2.60 22.77 5.08
N PHE A 552 2.58 21.79 5.98
CA PHE A 552 3.58 20.73 6.00
C PHE A 552 3.58 19.90 4.72
N VAL A 553 2.40 19.53 4.21
CA VAL A 553 2.27 18.82 2.93
C VAL A 553 2.78 19.68 1.77
N LEU A 554 2.45 20.98 1.75
CA LEU A 554 2.89 21.93 0.72
C LEU A 554 4.41 22.15 0.76
N LEU A 555 5.00 22.37 1.94
CA LEU A 555 6.45 22.53 2.12
C LEU A 555 7.21 21.27 1.71
N LYS A 556 6.71 20.09 2.12
CA LYS A 556 7.29 18.80 1.72
C LYS A 556 7.11 18.52 0.23
N GLY A 557 6.00 18.94 -0.35
CA GLY A 557 5.73 18.87 -1.80
C GLY A 557 6.62 19.82 -2.60
N ALA A 558 6.88 21.03 -2.07
CA ALA A 558 7.72 22.04 -2.71
C ALA A 558 9.21 21.65 -2.75
N GLY A 559 9.72 20.99 -1.71
CA GLY A 559 11.10 20.45 -1.71
C GLY A 559 11.24 19.13 -2.48
N GLY A 560 10.13 18.50 -2.85
CA GLY A 560 10.08 17.13 -3.35
C GLY A 560 10.09 17.00 -4.87
N GLY A 561 10.91 17.75 -5.62
CA GLY A 561 11.32 17.47 -7.01
C GLY A 561 10.24 17.07 -8.03
N ALA A 562 8.96 17.28 -7.77
CA ALA A 562 7.93 17.19 -8.79
C ALA A 562 8.22 18.35 -9.73
N SER A 563 8.58 18.07 -10.98
CA SER A 563 8.88 19.11 -11.96
C SER A 563 7.63 19.97 -12.12
N LYS A 564 7.56 21.07 -11.39
CA LYS A 564 6.57 22.14 -11.52
C LYS A 564 6.88 22.93 -12.78
N ASP A 565 6.91 22.27 -13.93
CA ASP A 565 6.94 22.98 -15.19
C ASP A 565 5.57 22.84 -15.85
N PRO A 566 4.64 23.78 -15.58
CA PRO A 566 3.37 23.87 -16.30
C PRO A 566 3.53 23.89 -17.82
N GLN A 567 4.70 24.26 -18.35
CA GLN A 567 4.97 24.19 -19.79
C GLN A 567 5.13 22.75 -20.29
N LEU A 568 5.68 21.83 -19.47
CA LEU A 568 5.79 20.40 -19.81
C LEU A 568 4.41 19.75 -19.98
N GLU A 569 3.39 20.17 -19.21
CA GLU A 569 2.03 19.64 -19.40
C GLU A 569 1.36 20.13 -20.70
N ARG A 570 1.63 21.37 -21.15
CA ARG A 570 1.09 21.91 -22.42
C ARG A 570 1.73 21.26 -23.67
N GLY A 571 2.99 20.85 -23.54
CA GLY A 571 3.72 20.11 -24.58
C GLY A 571 3.38 18.61 -24.65
N SER A 572 2.67 18.07 -23.66
CA SER A 572 2.42 16.63 -23.56
C SER A 572 1.46 16.12 -24.63
N LEU A 573 1.89 15.09 -25.38
CA LEU A 573 1.04 14.42 -26.37
C LEU A 573 -0.08 13.60 -25.71
N LEU A 574 0.02 13.30 -24.41
CA LEU A 574 -1.08 12.71 -23.63
C LEU A 574 -2.34 13.58 -23.71
N ASN A 575 -2.15 14.90 -23.58
CA ASN A 575 -3.22 15.88 -23.59
C ASN A 575 -3.76 16.17 -24.99
N ARG A 576 -3.10 15.67 -26.04
CA ARG A 576 -3.48 15.83 -27.45
C ARG A 576 -3.99 14.54 -28.11
N LEU A 577 -4.23 13.48 -27.32
CA LEU A 577 -4.70 12.20 -27.84
C LEU A 577 -6.02 12.34 -28.63
N ASP A 578 -6.86 13.30 -28.28
CA ASP A 578 -8.10 13.62 -28.99
C ASP A 578 -7.88 14.02 -30.45
N LYS A 579 -6.68 14.56 -30.78
CA LYS A 579 -6.24 14.98 -32.12
C LYS A 579 -5.39 13.93 -32.84
N ALA A 580 -5.15 12.77 -32.23
CA ALA A 580 -4.40 11.69 -32.88
C ALA A 580 -5.29 10.88 -33.83
N GLU A 581 -4.66 10.33 -34.86
CA GLU A 581 -5.18 9.25 -35.68
C GLU A 581 -4.49 7.95 -35.29
N VAL A 582 -5.28 6.90 -35.12
CA VAL A 582 -4.74 5.59 -34.73
C VAL A 582 -5.10 4.56 -35.78
N THR A 583 -4.10 3.90 -36.34
CA THR A 583 -4.25 2.92 -37.41
C THR A 583 -3.56 1.62 -37.05
N LEU A 584 -4.25 0.49 -37.22
CA LEU A 584 -3.68 -0.84 -37.12
C LEU A 584 -3.31 -1.34 -38.51
N ILE A 585 -2.05 -1.69 -38.72
CA ILE A 585 -1.51 -2.13 -40.01
C ILE A 585 -1.08 -3.60 -39.90
N ARG A 586 -1.64 -4.46 -40.75
CA ARG A 586 -1.33 -5.90 -40.87
C ARG A 586 -1.03 -6.25 -42.33
N GLY A 587 0.25 -6.46 -42.66
CA GLY A 587 0.66 -6.61 -44.05
C GLY A 587 0.26 -5.36 -44.86
N ALA A 588 -0.51 -5.56 -45.94
CA ALA A 588 -1.06 -4.48 -46.76
C ALA A 588 -2.34 -3.84 -46.17
N SER A 589 -3.01 -4.51 -45.22
CA SER A 589 -4.27 -4.01 -44.65
C SER A 589 -4.01 -2.89 -43.65
N ARG A 590 -4.70 -1.75 -43.83
CA ARG A 590 -4.72 -0.63 -42.89
C ARG A 590 -6.14 -0.46 -42.37
N LYS A 591 -6.33 -0.56 -41.06
CA LYS A 591 -7.62 -0.36 -40.39
C LYS A 591 -7.53 0.80 -39.41
N GLN A 592 -8.31 1.85 -39.64
CA GLN A 592 -8.43 2.94 -38.67
C GLN A 592 -9.13 2.43 -37.40
N CYS A 593 -8.56 2.71 -36.24
CA CYS A 593 -9.16 2.36 -34.95
C CYS A 593 -10.25 3.40 -34.61
N PRO A 594 -11.54 3.04 -34.50
CA PRO A 594 -12.58 3.99 -34.15
C PRO A 594 -12.37 4.59 -32.75
N LYS A 595 -12.56 5.91 -32.63
CA LYS A 595 -12.56 6.60 -31.34
C LYS A 595 -13.84 6.26 -30.57
N LYS A 596 -13.70 5.65 -29.40
CA LYS A 596 -14.78 5.35 -28.46
C LYS A 596 -14.54 6.10 -27.16
N ARG A 597 -15.25 7.22 -26.96
CA ARG A 597 -15.06 8.15 -25.83
C ARG A 597 -13.64 8.74 -25.82
N ASP A 598 -12.83 8.38 -24.83
CA ASP A 598 -11.49 8.91 -24.54
C ASP A 598 -10.34 8.01 -25.03
N ARG A 599 -10.65 7.01 -25.87
CA ARG A 599 -9.68 6.05 -26.43
C ARG A 599 -10.02 5.61 -27.86
N PHE A 600 -9.05 5.05 -28.55
CA PHE A 600 -9.20 4.45 -29.89
C PHE A 600 -9.22 2.92 -29.77
N GLN A 601 -10.31 2.27 -30.16
CA GLN A 601 -10.48 0.82 -30.03
C GLN A 601 -9.94 0.11 -31.28
N CYS A 602 -8.93 -0.75 -31.15
CA CYS A 602 -8.22 -1.32 -32.30
C CYS A 602 -8.57 -2.79 -32.61
N SER A 603 -9.30 -3.48 -31.72
CA SER A 603 -9.90 -4.78 -31.99
C SER A 603 -11.21 -4.94 -31.20
N GLU A 604 -11.88 -6.09 -31.31
CA GLU A 604 -13.08 -6.38 -30.50
C GLU A 604 -12.75 -6.59 -29.02
N HIS A 605 -11.51 -6.99 -28.71
CA HIS A 605 -11.08 -7.18 -27.34
C HIS A 605 -10.91 -5.86 -26.61
N SER A 606 -11.51 -5.76 -25.42
CA SER A 606 -11.51 -4.56 -24.57
C SER A 606 -10.12 -4.08 -24.11
N TRP A 607 -9.10 -4.94 -24.17
CA TRP A 607 -7.72 -4.62 -23.82
C TRP A 607 -6.91 -3.99 -24.96
N ASN A 608 -7.37 -4.10 -26.21
CA ASN A 608 -6.64 -3.62 -27.39
C ASN A 608 -7.16 -2.25 -27.84
N TYR A 609 -6.61 -1.20 -27.23
CA TYR A 609 -6.95 0.18 -27.54
C TYR A 609 -5.71 1.07 -27.42
N VAL A 610 -5.82 2.32 -27.88
CA VAL A 610 -4.89 3.41 -27.56
C VAL A 610 -5.61 4.45 -26.71
N GLY A 611 -5.10 4.72 -25.51
CA GLY A 611 -5.81 5.54 -24.53
C GLY A 611 -4.92 6.10 -23.43
N LYS A 612 -5.33 7.22 -22.83
CA LYS A 612 -4.69 7.74 -21.61
C LYS A 612 -4.92 6.75 -20.46
N VAL A 613 -3.84 6.37 -19.77
CA VAL A 613 -3.90 5.48 -18.61
C VAL A 613 -2.91 5.92 -17.54
N THR A 614 -3.13 5.48 -16.31
CA THR A 614 -2.11 5.51 -15.25
C THR A 614 -1.83 4.09 -14.79
N HIS A 615 -0.62 3.63 -15.04
CA HIS A 615 -0.19 2.28 -14.68
C HIS A 615 1.17 2.28 -14.00
N LYS A 616 1.49 1.16 -13.34
CA LYS A 616 2.74 0.96 -12.66
C LYS A 616 3.83 0.52 -13.65
N ILE A 617 4.83 1.37 -13.82
CA ILE A 617 6.00 1.13 -14.67
C ILE A 617 7.23 1.56 -13.90
N ASP A 618 8.20 0.66 -13.78
CA ASP A 618 9.42 0.86 -12.98
C ASP A 618 9.08 1.17 -11.51
N ALA A 619 8.15 0.40 -10.95
CA ALA A 619 7.60 0.56 -9.61
C ALA A 619 6.88 1.89 -9.33
N GLN A 620 6.69 2.78 -10.31
CA GLN A 620 6.01 4.06 -10.13
C GLN A 620 4.73 4.13 -10.97
N PHE A 621 3.71 4.82 -10.47
CA PHE A 621 2.59 5.17 -11.35
C PHE A 621 3.03 6.22 -12.35
N ARG A 622 2.83 5.93 -13.64
CA ARG A 622 3.13 6.82 -14.75
C ARG A 622 1.83 7.09 -15.50
N LYS A 623 1.55 8.36 -15.79
CA LYS A 623 0.58 8.75 -16.82
C LYS A 623 1.23 8.44 -18.17
N CYS A 624 0.58 7.64 -19.01
CA CYS A 624 1.08 7.23 -20.33
C CYS A 624 -0.06 6.98 -21.31
N LEU A 625 0.29 6.90 -22.59
CA LEU A 625 -0.57 6.35 -23.64
C LEU A 625 -0.40 4.83 -23.61
N TRP A 626 -1.45 4.13 -23.19
CA TRP A 626 -1.59 2.71 -23.41
C TRP A 626 -1.57 2.46 -24.92
N ALA A 627 -0.72 1.56 -25.37
CA ALA A 627 -0.64 1.18 -26.78
C ALA A 627 -0.21 -0.29 -26.86
N HIS A 628 -1.10 -1.18 -26.44
CA HIS A 628 -0.81 -2.61 -26.46
C HIS A 628 -0.52 -3.08 -27.89
N PRO A 629 0.66 -3.66 -28.18
CA PRO A 629 1.00 -4.07 -29.53
C PRO A 629 0.13 -5.25 -29.96
N VAL A 630 0.03 -5.44 -31.27
CA VAL A 630 -0.63 -6.59 -31.88
C VAL A 630 0.44 -7.45 -32.55
N GLN A 631 0.33 -8.77 -32.39
CA GLN A 631 1.34 -9.70 -32.88
C GLN A 631 1.48 -9.58 -34.39
N ASN A 632 2.71 -9.42 -34.86
CA ASN A 632 3.04 -9.30 -36.29
C ASN A 632 2.29 -8.16 -37.01
N ALA A 633 1.96 -7.10 -36.27
CA ALA A 633 1.27 -5.92 -36.78
C ALA A 633 1.98 -4.65 -36.31
N ARG A 634 1.69 -3.53 -36.96
CA ARG A 634 2.15 -2.19 -36.57
C ARG A 634 0.95 -1.38 -36.10
N LEU A 635 1.01 -0.86 -34.88
CA LEU A 635 0.04 0.07 -34.35
C LEU A 635 0.61 1.48 -34.49
N GLU A 636 0.04 2.27 -35.39
CA GLU A 636 0.46 3.63 -35.72
C GLU A 636 -0.40 4.65 -34.95
N VAL A 637 0.23 5.56 -34.20
CA VAL A 637 -0.39 6.70 -33.53
C VAL A 637 0.21 7.96 -34.13
N ARG A 638 -0.55 8.66 -34.96
CA ARG A 638 -0.13 9.86 -35.69
C ARG A 638 -0.78 11.10 -35.13
N PHE A 639 0.02 12.11 -34.79
CA PHE A 639 -0.44 13.43 -34.43
C PHE A 639 -0.12 14.38 -35.58
N LYS A 640 -1.16 14.92 -36.22
CA LYS A 640 -1.00 15.80 -37.38
C LYS A 640 -0.74 17.25 -36.97
N GLN A 641 0.07 17.94 -37.76
CA GLN A 641 0.24 19.40 -37.69
C GLN A 641 0.59 19.93 -36.28
N LEU A 642 1.44 19.21 -35.56
CA LEU A 642 1.94 19.64 -34.26
C LEU A 642 2.99 20.73 -34.46
N GLU A 643 2.80 21.88 -33.84
CA GLU A 643 3.86 22.88 -33.68
C GLU A 643 4.98 22.29 -32.80
N LEU A 644 6.16 22.11 -33.38
CA LEU A 644 7.32 21.53 -32.70
C LEU A 644 8.14 22.60 -31.99
N GLY A 645 8.80 22.19 -30.91
CA GLY A 645 9.82 22.97 -30.22
C GLY A 645 11.22 22.49 -30.62
N ARG A 646 12.22 22.80 -29.79
CA ARG A 646 13.60 22.38 -30.05
C ARG A 646 13.85 20.89 -29.83
N LYS A 647 13.05 20.21 -29.01
CA LYS A 647 13.18 18.76 -28.77
C LYS A 647 11.81 18.07 -28.68
N LEU A 648 11.76 16.82 -29.14
CA LEU A 648 10.72 15.86 -28.77
C LEU A 648 11.33 14.88 -27.76
N THR A 649 10.94 15.01 -26.49
CA THR A 649 11.39 14.11 -25.42
C THR A 649 10.27 13.15 -25.05
N GLY A 650 10.64 12.02 -24.46
CA GLY A 650 9.64 11.08 -24.01
C GLY A 650 10.23 9.90 -23.27
N HIS A 651 9.34 8.99 -22.89
CA HIS A 651 9.68 7.76 -22.21
C HIS A 651 8.80 6.62 -22.69
N HIS A 652 9.31 5.41 -22.57
CA HIS A 652 8.55 4.22 -22.89
C HIS A 652 8.95 2.99 -22.09
N GLY A 653 8.06 1.99 -22.02
CA GLY A 653 8.31 0.79 -21.24
C GLY A 653 7.12 -0.15 -21.16
N LEU A 654 7.33 -1.25 -20.43
CA LEU A 654 6.33 -2.27 -20.15
C LEU A 654 5.82 -2.12 -18.71
N LEU A 655 4.55 -2.42 -18.47
CA LEU A 655 4.00 -2.49 -17.12
C LEU A 655 4.75 -3.52 -16.29
N ASP A 656 4.92 -3.23 -15.00
CA ASP A 656 5.60 -4.12 -14.06
C ASP A 656 4.98 -5.53 -14.00
N ASP A 657 3.66 -5.59 -14.18
CA ASP A 657 2.89 -6.84 -14.18
C ASP A 657 3.09 -7.65 -15.45
N ALA A 658 3.30 -7.00 -16.60
CA ALA A 658 3.66 -7.66 -17.86
C ALA A 658 5.06 -8.26 -17.79
N VAL A 659 6.02 -7.52 -17.24
CA VAL A 659 7.39 -8.01 -17.04
C VAL A 659 7.40 -9.20 -16.07
N ARG A 660 6.61 -9.14 -14.99
CA ARG A 660 6.54 -10.19 -13.97
C ARG A 660 5.76 -11.41 -14.43
N GLY A 661 4.61 -11.22 -15.06
CA GLY A 661 3.68 -12.28 -15.44
C GLY A 661 4.14 -13.09 -16.64
N PHE A 662 5.03 -12.54 -17.47
CA PHE A 662 5.48 -13.18 -18.72
C PHE A 662 7.02 -13.15 -18.82
N PRO A 663 7.75 -13.95 -18.03
CA PRO A 663 9.19 -14.09 -18.16
C PRO A 663 9.58 -14.49 -19.59
N GLY A 664 10.64 -13.87 -20.14
CA GLY A 664 11.04 -14.11 -21.53
C GLY A 664 10.09 -13.58 -22.62
N GLY A 665 9.13 -12.72 -22.27
CA GLY A 665 8.26 -12.08 -23.26
C GLY A 665 9.05 -11.29 -24.32
N ALA A 666 8.51 -11.20 -25.53
CA ALA A 666 9.17 -10.51 -26.64
C ALA A 666 9.38 -9.01 -26.33
N PRO A 667 10.43 -8.38 -26.90
CA PRO A 667 10.59 -6.95 -26.83
C PRO A 667 9.47 -6.23 -27.61
N VAL A 668 9.17 -5.00 -27.22
CA VAL A 668 8.30 -4.10 -27.97
C VAL A 668 9.16 -3.02 -28.61
N ARG A 669 9.02 -2.84 -29.92
CA ARG A 669 9.71 -1.79 -30.68
C ARG A 669 8.80 -0.57 -30.81
N LEU A 670 9.37 0.60 -30.57
CA LEU A 670 8.76 1.90 -30.80
C LEU A 670 9.59 2.63 -31.85
N GLU A 671 8.95 3.00 -32.93
CA GLU A 671 9.55 3.80 -34.00
C GLU A 671 8.90 5.20 -33.99
N VAL A 672 9.73 6.23 -33.98
CA VAL A 672 9.30 7.65 -33.98
C VAL A 672 9.74 8.28 -35.29
N VAL A 673 8.79 8.92 -35.99
CA VAL A 673 9.01 9.59 -37.28
C VAL A 673 8.39 10.98 -37.24
N ILE A 674 9.13 11.98 -37.74
CA ILE A 674 8.68 13.38 -37.81
C ILE A 674 8.70 13.82 -39.27
N SER A 675 7.52 14.16 -39.82
CA SER A 675 7.31 14.60 -41.21
C SER A 675 8.07 13.79 -42.27
N GLY A 676 8.08 12.45 -42.14
CA GLY A 676 8.77 11.55 -43.08
C GLY A 676 10.29 11.51 -42.97
N GLY A 677 10.88 12.22 -42.00
CA GLY A 677 12.31 12.22 -41.74
C GLY A 677 12.86 10.88 -41.18
N PRO A 678 14.12 10.86 -40.73
CA PRO A 678 14.78 9.67 -40.21
C PRO A 678 13.99 8.99 -39.09
N ARG A 679 13.94 7.66 -39.15
CA ARG A 679 13.23 6.81 -38.17
C ARG A 679 14.11 6.59 -36.95
N GLN A 680 13.66 6.99 -35.77
CA GLN A 680 14.31 6.58 -34.52
C GLN A 680 13.63 5.31 -33.99
N VAL A 681 14.39 4.23 -33.83
CA VAL A 681 13.87 2.94 -33.31
C VAL A 681 14.37 2.73 -31.88
N LEU A 682 13.43 2.52 -30.97
CA LEU A 682 13.65 2.28 -29.55
C LEU A 682 13.10 0.89 -29.19
N THR A 683 13.75 0.19 -28.26
CA THR A 683 13.36 -1.18 -27.88
C THR A 683 13.12 -1.30 -26.38
N ALA A 684 11.89 -1.63 -26.00
CA ALA A 684 11.53 -2.00 -24.64
C ALA A 684 11.67 -3.52 -24.47
N HIS A 685 12.80 -3.96 -23.90
CA HIS A 685 13.00 -5.35 -23.50
C HIS A 685 12.07 -5.74 -22.35
N ASN A 686 11.85 -7.05 -22.16
CA ASN A 686 11.04 -7.59 -21.06
C ASN A 686 11.74 -7.47 -19.69
N ARG A 687 11.96 -6.23 -19.26
CA ARG A 687 12.55 -5.84 -17.99
C ARG A 687 11.82 -4.61 -17.47
N ARG A 688 11.85 -4.39 -16.16
CA ARG A 688 11.36 -3.13 -15.59
C ARG A 688 12.21 -1.98 -16.12
N GLY A 689 11.54 -0.86 -16.39
CA GLY A 689 12.21 0.35 -16.83
C GLY A 689 11.24 1.32 -17.49
N TRP A 690 11.60 2.59 -17.42
CA TRP A 690 10.94 3.68 -18.11
C TRP A 690 12.01 4.44 -18.90
N SER A 691 12.36 3.87 -20.06
CA SER A 691 13.50 4.33 -20.87
C SER A 691 13.18 5.69 -21.46
N ALA A 692 14.04 6.68 -21.20
CA ALA A 692 13.93 8.00 -21.82
C ALA A 692 14.41 7.97 -23.27
N PHE A 693 13.85 8.86 -24.09
CA PHE A 693 14.34 9.17 -25.43
C PHE A 693 14.24 10.68 -25.70
N ALA A 694 15.05 11.16 -26.62
CA ALA A 694 15.05 12.54 -27.08
C ALA A 694 15.38 12.58 -28.58
N LEU A 695 14.61 13.37 -29.34
CA LEU A 695 14.89 13.71 -30.73
C LEU A 695 15.14 15.21 -30.79
N ASP A 696 16.19 15.61 -31.50
CA ASP A 696 16.43 17.00 -31.84
C ASP A 696 15.44 17.43 -32.93
N THR A 697 14.61 18.43 -32.61
CA THR A 697 13.63 19.02 -33.53
C THR A 697 13.90 20.51 -33.75
N SER A 698 15.10 21.00 -33.42
CA SER A 698 15.51 22.40 -33.55
C SER A 698 15.26 22.98 -34.94
N LYS A 699 15.52 22.21 -36.02
CA LYS A 699 15.27 22.62 -37.42
C LYS A 699 13.78 22.82 -37.76
N LEU A 700 12.90 22.28 -36.92
CA LEU A 700 11.45 22.36 -37.03
C LEU A 700 10.82 23.19 -35.90
N ALA A 701 11.61 23.85 -35.06
CA ALA A 701 11.09 24.67 -33.98
C ALA A 701 10.18 25.78 -34.52
N GLY A 702 8.98 25.91 -33.96
CA GLY A 702 7.92 26.81 -34.43
C GLY A 702 7.17 26.34 -35.68
N LYS A 703 7.63 25.30 -36.38
CA LYS A 703 6.97 24.74 -37.57
C LYS A 703 5.96 23.66 -37.18
N ARG A 704 4.92 23.50 -38.01
CA ARG A 704 3.97 22.40 -37.87
C ARG A 704 4.47 21.16 -38.61
N ALA A 705 4.44 20.02 -37.94
CA ALA A 705 4.92 18.75 -38.45
C ALA A 705 4.06 17.59 -37.95
N ASP A 706 4.07 16.50 -38.69
CA ASP A 706 3.39 15.28 -38.27
C ASP A 706 4.34 14.43 -37.45
N VAL A 707 3.89 13.96 -36.28
CA VAL A 707 4.67 13.05 -35.43
C VAL A 707 3.97 11.71 -35.38
N THR A 708 4.66 10.66 -35.81
CA THR A 708 4.12 9.29 -35.89
C THR A 708 4.89 8.37 -34.97
N PHE A 709 4.16 7.68 -34.09
CA PHE A 709 4.67 6.62 -33.23
C PHE A 709 4.17 5.28 -33.75
N THR A 710 5.07 4.37 -34.10
CA THR A 710 4.72 3.02 -34.57
C THR A 710 5.17 1.99 -33.54
N ILE A 711 4.23 1.22 -33.00
CA ILE A 711 4.46 0.20 -31.99
C ILE A 711 4.34 -1.18 -32.63
N SER A 712 5.31 -2.07 -32.39
CA SER A 712 5.28 -3.43 -32.93
C SER A 712 5.96 -4.46 -32.01
N THR A 713 5.59 -5.73 -32.17
CA THR A 713 6.24 -6.86 -31.49
C THR A 713 6.02 -8.16 -32.26
N THR A 714 6.93 -9.10 -32.11
CA THR A 714 6.80 -10.46 -32.68
C THR A 714 5.86 -11.35 -31.87
N ARG A 715 5.62 -11.03 -30.59
CA ARG A 715 4.68 -11.78 -29.72
C ARG A 715 3.99 -10.83 -28.76
N ALA A 716 2.69 -10.59 -28.97
CA ALA A 716 1.94 -9.59 -28.22
C ALA A 716 1.49 -10.05 -26.82
N GLY A 717 1.52 -11.36 -26.54
CA GLY A 717 1.10 -11.92 -25.25
C GLY A 717 1.76 -11.21 -24.07
N GLY A 718 0.92 -10.58 -23.23
CA GLY A 718 1.36 -9.90 -22.01
C GLY A 718 2.31 -8.72 -22.25
N ARG A 719 2.26 -8.08 -23.42
CA ARG A 719 3.10 -6.91 -23.76
C ARG A 719 2.37 -5.61 -23.45
N HIS A 720 1.95 -5.47 -22.19
CA HIS A 720 1.27 -4.27 -21.69
C HIS A 720 2.22 -3.06 -21.82
N TYR A 721 2.14 -2.36 -22.94
CA TYR A 721 3.11 -1.35 -23.36
C TYR A 721 2.53 0.06 -23.23
N CYS A 722 3.39 0.97 -22.81
CA CYS A 722 3.05 2.37 -22.60
C CYS A 722 4.17 3.29 -23.11
N PHE A 723 3.80 4.46 -23.60
CA PHE A 723 4.75 5.55 -23.87
C PHE A 723 4.16 6.91 -23.49
N ALA A 724 5.02 7.89 -23.26
CA ALA A 724 4.66 9.29 -23.09
C ALA A 724 5.66 10.13 -23.87
N ALA A 725 5.19 11.20 -24.50
CA ALA A 725 6.04 12.12 -25.25
C ALA A 725 5.57 13.55 -25.04
N GLU A 726 6.51 14.48 -25.12
CA GLU A 726 6.30 15.90 -24.91
C GLU A 726 7.17 16.70 -25.88
N ILE A 727 6.62 17.82 -26.34
CA ILE A 727 7.35 18.79 -27.15
C ILE A 727 7.94 19.82 -26.20
N ALA A 728 9.27 19.84 -26.09
CA ALA A 728 10.00 20.84 -25.33
C ALA A 728 10.28 22.05 -26.23
N LYS A 729 9.84 23.23 -25.79
CA LYS A 729 9.99 24.50 -26.53
C LYS A 729 11.46 24.90 -26.67
#